data_AF-A0A5M6DCG0-F1
#
_entry.id   AF-A0A5M6DCG0-F1
#
_cell.length_a   1.000
_cell.length_b   1.000
_cell.length_c   1.000
_cell.angle_alpha   90.00
_cell.angle_beta   90.00
_cell.angle_gamma   90.00
#
_symmetry.space_group_name_H-M   'P 1'
#
loop_
_entity.id
_entity.type
_entity.pdbx_description
1 polymer ?
#
loop_
_entity_poly.entity_id
_entity_poly.type
_entity_poly.pdbx_seq_one_letter_code
_entity_poly.pdbx_strand_id
1 'polypeptide(L)'
;MAIALGGLLASAAPVRAAGDTKYAHSDSDSRYLHHIHLYDTNNRRITADSTTPYSSVNTCGRCHDYDTIAHGWHFNAFLPESDDGRQGEPWVWTDARTGTQLPLSYRDWPQTYDPRKIGIDQWMLTRKFGGRLPGGGVGVAPEEAEAPSQPQGDEPSDDAENEDSSETPVSRWPLTGSLEIDCLVCHSVSGKYDFNARREQIAAENFSWAATAALRIGTVDGEVSRIKDGADPDDEATQEKLPKVAYDQSVFASDGTVFVDLVRQPQNNACYQCHSNRTVNEQGIESRWTHDEDVHLRAGMQCVDCHRNGIDHHIVRGFPGEKRPDGQSMVTLSCAGCHLGSEFVEQLSTEVNLAANGKSAAADAEPADTKRADPELADPELADPELADTELADTELADTELADTEQADAGQNEQVEKERGTAPTREVTEIRSLAGRLGSPRPAHAGLPPVHFEKLSCTACHAGPLPRDQALGIMTSLAHSLGEKEHRSGQELPRILGPVYAKQPDGRIYPHRVMWPAFWAVIQDDTLRPLDPESVYDITRRSLRVRNDFQTEIVMPELRSSELKELIGEDRYRVDPQEWTDEETQKVQAARQAAGQELFQEKVAAALAAIQEELGVERAAYVSSGTVYATSADGEGIQKLEVQDPQATGMIRWPIAHRVRPAGWSLGITGCTECHSDSATLFTSTVAATGPGPEDGPPTAMAVLQGIDADQRLAWNQLFSGRATFKYAIAASLVVLAAVLLLGIGLLMGRRRSAGD
;
A
#
# COMPACT_ATOMS: atom_id res chain seq x y z
N MET A 1 34.54 -65.17 -5.81
CA MET A 1 35.36 -64.48 -6.82
C MET A 1 34.63 -64.52 -8.14
N ALA A 2 33.79 -63.51 -8.40
CA ALA A 2 33.24 -63.15 -9.71
C ALA A 2 32.53 -61.80 -9.52
N ILE A 3 33.13 -60.74 -10.08
CA ILE A 3 32.68 -59.36 -10.00
C ILE A 3 31.58 -59.16 -11.06
N ALA A 4 30.40 -58.72 -10.63
CA ALA A 4 29.30 -58.35 -11.51
C ALA A 4 29.50 -56.91 -12.01
N LEU A 5 29.56 -56.73 -13.34
CA LEU A 5 29.51 -55.43 -14.00
C LEU A 5 28.12 -54.81 -13.81
N GLY A 6 28.04 -53.71 -13.08
CA GLY A 6 26.88 -52.81 -13.07
C GLY A 6 27.05 -51.75 -14.17
N GLY A 7 26.19 -51.79 -15.18
CA GLY A 7 26.04 -50.71 -16.14
C GLY A 7 25.20 -49.58 -15.54
N LEU A 8 25.81 -48.41 -15.33
CA LEU A 8 25.07 -47.17 -15.05
C LEU A 8 24.39 -46.70 -16.33
N LEU A 9 23.05 -46.81 -16.37
CA LEU A 9 22.22 -46.00 -17.25
C LEU A 9 22.33 -44.55 -16.78
N ALA A 10 22.95 -43.69 -17.60
CA ALA A 10 22.95 -42.26 -17.39
C ALA A 10 21.53 -41.73 -17.58
N SER A 11 20.86 -41.41 -16.48
CA SER A 11 19.59 -40.68 -16.46
C SER A 11 19.84 -39.30 -17.09
N ALA A 12 19.39 -39.10 -18.33
CA ALA A 12 19.30 -37.77 -18.89
C ALA A 12 18.36 -36.94 -17.99
N ALA A 13 18.90 -35.89 -17.37
CA ALA A 13 18.11 -34.95 -16.61
C ALA A 13 17.02 -34.35 -17.53
N PRO A 14 15.76 -34.21 -17.06
CA PRO A 14 14.72 -33.64 -17.88
C PRO A 14 15.09 -32.19 -18.19
N VAL A 15 15.12 -31.84 -19.46
CA VAL A 15 15.09 -30.46 -19.92
C VAL A 15 13.77 -29.88 -19.40
N ARG A 16 13.83 -29.00 -18.41
CA ARG A 16 12.64 -28.27 -17.95
C ARG A 16 12.26 -27.30 -19.07
N ALA A 17 11.22 -27.63 -19.82
CA ALA A 17 10.61 -26.73 -20.79
C ALA A 17 10.09 -25.47 -20.07
N ALA A 18 9.95 -24.37 -20.81
CA ALA A 18 9.13 -23.23 -20.38
C ALA A 18 7.79 -23.79 -19.90
N GLY A 19 7.38 -23.40 -18.68
CA GLY A 19 6.39 -24.10 -17.84
C GLY A 19 5.36 -24.91 -18.63
N ASP A 20 5.36 -26.23 -18.44
CA ASP A 20 4.43 -27.17 -19.07
C ASP A 20 2.98 -26.83 -18.68
N THR A 21 2.40 -25.82 -19.33
CA THR A 21 0.96 -25.62 -19.29
C THR A 21 0.36 -26.63 -20.25
N LYS A 22 -0.61 -27.43 -19.78
CA LYS A 22 -1.41 -28.32 -20.64
C LYS A 22 -2.14 -27.58 -21.79
N TYR A 23 -2.18 -26.25 -21.72
CA TYR A 23 -2.82 -25.37 -22.68
C TYR A 23 -1.84 -24.86 -23.74
N ALA A 24 -2.36 -24.64 -24.95
CA ALA A 24 -1.62 -23.99 -26.03
C ALA A 24 -1.41 -22.50 -25.73
N HIS A 25 -0.25 -21.96 -26.10
CA HIS A 25 0.08 -20.54 -25.96
C HIS A 25 0.72 -19.98 -27.24
N SER A 26 0.65 -18.66 -27.39
CA SER A 26 1.36 -17.92 -28.43
C SER A 26 2.58 -17.22 -27.83
N ASP A 27 3.76 -17.54 -28.35
CA ASP A 27 5.02 -16.87 -27.99
C ASP A 27 5.25 -15.57 -28.78
N SER A 28 4.31 -15.18 -29.65
CA SER A 28 4.38 -13.90 -30.36
C SER A 28 4.18 -12.73 -29.39
N ASP A 29 4.94 -11.65 -29.60
CA ASP A 29 4.67 -10.35 -28.99
C ASP A 29 3.43 -9.67 -29.58
N SER A 30 2.94 -10.16 -30.73
CA SER A 30 1.66 -9.74 -31.27
C SER A 30 0.51 -10.33 -30.45
N ARG A 31 -0.59 -9.58 -30.41
CA ARG A 31 -1.80 -10.03 -29.71
C ARG A 31 -2.42 -11.24 -30.40
N TYR A 32 -2.72 -12.27 -29.61
CA TYR A 32 -3.59 -13.36 -30.04
C TYR A 32 -5.07 -12.92 -30.03
N LEU A 33 -5.77 -13.13 -31.15
CA LEU A 33 -7.19 -12.78 -31.29
C LEU A 33 -8.07 -13.87 -30.69
N HIS A 34 -8.91 -13.48 -29.74
CA HIS A 34 -9.84 -14.39 -29.06
C HIS A 34 -11.22 -14.30 -29.72
N HIS A 35 -11.53 -15.28 -30.57
CA HIS A 35 -12.88 -15.58 -31.06
C HIS A 35 -13.31 -16.91 -30.46
N ILE A 36 -14.12 -16.86 -29.41
CA ILE A 36 -14.42 -18.04 -28.58
C ILE A 36 -15.91 -18.13 -28.26
N HIS A 37 -16.39 -19.32 -27.94
CA HIS A 37 -17.73 -19.48 -27.38
C HIS A 37 -17.74 -19.08 -25.90
N LEU A 38 -18.81 -18.42 -25.48
CA LEU A 38 -19.06 -18.10 -24.07
C LEU A 38 -19.82 -19.25 -23.40
N TYR A 39 -19.58 -19.44 -22.10
CA TYR A 39 -20.23 -20.46 -21.28
C TYR A 39 -20.73 -19.87 -19.96
N ASP A 40 -21.84 -20.41 -19.48
CA ASP A 40 -22.41 -20.06 -18.17
C ASP A 40 -21.78 -20.87 -17.02
N THR A 41 -22.22 -20.60 -15.79
CA THR A 41 -21.74 -21.29 -14.57
C THR A 41 -22.06 -22.79 -14.56
N ASN A 42 -23.07 -23.23 -15.31
CA ASN A 42 -23.42 -24.65 -15.50
C ASN A 42 -22.70 -25.28 -16.70
N ASN A 43 -21.67 -24.61 -17.23
CA ASN A 43 -20.88 -25.02 -18.38
C ASN A 43 -21.72 -25.23 -19.66
N ARG A 44 -22.85 -24.54 -19.78
CA ARG A 44 -23.69 -24.53 -20.98
C ARG A 44 -23.26 -23.40 -21.89
N ARG A 45 -23.28 -23.66 -23.20
CA ARG A 45 -22.92 -22.67 -24.20
C ARG A 45 -23.94 -21.53 -24.21
N ILE A 46 -23.45 -20.30 -24.15
CA ILE A 46 -24.25 -19.08 -24.25
C ILE A 46 -24.49 -18.74 -25.72
N THR A 47 -25.72 -18.35 -26.01
CA THR A 47 -26.17 -17.80 -27.30
C THR A 47 -26.95 -16.51 -27.03
N ALA A 48 -27.38 -15.81 -28.07
CA ALA A 48 -28.20 -14.61 -27.93
C ALA A 48 -29.54 -14.86 -27.19
N ASP A 49 -30.05 -16.09 -27.21
CA ASP A 49 -31.31 -16.48 -26.54
C ASP A 49 -31.11 -17.00 -25.10
N SER A 50 -29.86 -17.10 -24.64
CA SER A 50 -29.55 -17.54 -23.27
C SER A 50 -29.93 -16.47 -22.25
N THR A 51 -30.28 -16.88 -21.03
CA THR A 51 -30.63 -15.94 -19.94
C THR A 51 -29.73 -16.03 -18.70
N THR A 52 -28.83 -17.01 -18.68
CA THR A 52 -27.84 -17.22 -17.60
C THR A 52 -26.61 -16.34 -17.82
N PRO A 53 -25.90 -15.95 -16.76
CA PRO A 53 -24.72 -15.09 -16.89
C PRO A 53 -23.49 -15.82 -17.44
N TYR A 54 -22.58 -15.04 -18.02
CA TYR A 54 -21.25 -15.48 -18.44
C TYR A 54 -20.37 -15.86 -17.24
N SER A 55 -19.72 -17.02 -17.34
CA SER A 55 -18.72 -17.52 -16.37
C SER A 55 -17.32 -17.43 -16.98
N SER A 56 -16.41 -16.76 -16.29
CA SER A 56 -15.00 -16.68 -16.68
C SER A 56 -14.30 -18.02 -16.43
N VAL A 57 -14.69 -18.75 -15.39
CA VAL A 57 -14.16 -20.09 -15.10
C VAL A 57 -14.45 -21.04 -16.27
N ASN A 58 -15.71 -21.14 -16.69
CA ASN A 58 -16.10 -22.08 -17.74
C ASN A 58 -15.79 -21.59 -19.16
N THR A 59 -15.53 -20.30 -19.36
CA THR A 59 -15.13 -19.75 -20.66
C THR A 59 -13.61 -19.70 -20.81
N CYS A 60 -12.91 -18.98 -19.94
CA CYS A 60 -11.47 -18.79 -20.02
C CYS A 60 -10.69 -20.01 -19.49
N GLY A 61 -11.19 -20.70 -18.47
CA GLY A 61 -10.55 -21.89 -17.88
C GLY A 61 -10.40 -23.09 -18.83
N ARG A 62 -11.08 -23.03 -19.99
CA ARG A 62 -10.90 -23.99 -21.09
C ARG A 62 -9.55 -23.85 -21.81
N CYS A 63 -8.95 -22.67 -21.75
CA CYS A 63 -7.69 -22.35 -22.43
C CYS A 63 -6.61 -21.82 -21.48
N HIS A 64 -6.96 -21.50 -20.24
CA HIS A 64 -6.04 -20.98 -19.22
C HIS A 64 -6.18 -21.76 -17.91
N ASP A 65 -5.08 -21.86 -17.17
CA ASP A 65 -5.04 -22.56 -15.89
C ASP A 65 -5.61 -21.66 -14.78
N TYR A 66 -6.93 -21.77 -14.55
CA TYR A 66 -7.64 -20.95 -13.58
C TYR A 66 -7.11 -21.15 -12.16
N ASP A 67 -6.79 -22.39 -11.78
CA ASP A 67 -6.26 -22.71 -10.46
C ASP A 67 -4.93 -21.98 -10.25
N THR A 68 -4.02 -22.03 -11.22
CA THR A 68 -2.75 -21.30 -11.16
C THR A 68 -2.95 -19.79 -11.05
N ILE A 69 -3.90 -19.21 -11.79
CA ILE A 69 -4.24 -17.79 -11.73
C ILE A 69 -4.75 -17.40 -10.34
N ALA A 70 -5.59 -18.22 -9.73
CA ALA A 70 -6.24 -17.97 -8.44
C ALA A 70 -5.27 -17.91 -7.25
N HIS A 71 -4.03 -18.36 -7.39
CA HIS A 71 -2.99 -18.23 -6.36
C HIS A 71 -2.25 -16.89 -6.41
N GLY A 72 -2.58 -16.02 -7.37
CA GLY A 72 -1.97 -14.69 -7.52
C GLY A 72 -2.25 -13.75 -6.34
N TRP A 73 -1.46 -12.69 -6.20
CA TRP A 73 -1.48 -11.81 -5.02
C TRP A 73 -2.82 -11.09 -4.79
N HIS A 74 -3.59 -10.84 -5.86
CA HIS A 74 -4.93 -10.24 -5.75
C HIS A 74 -6.01 -11.22 -5.27
N PHE A 75 -5.70 -12.53 -5.26
CA PHE A 75 -6.68 -13.60 -5.10
C PHE A 75 -6.34 -14.56 -3.97
N ASN A 76 -5.22 -14.41 -3.28
CA ASN A 76 -4.73 -15.41 -2.34
C ASN A 76 -4.76 -14.94 -0.88
N ALA A 77 -5.26 -13.73 -0.60
CA ALA A 77 -5.13 -13.13 0.72
C ALA A 77 -5.83 -13.92 1.85
N PHE A 78 -6.90 -14.64 1.54
CA PHE A 78 -7.68 -15.46 2.49
C PHE A 78 -7.25 -16.93 2.52
N LEU A 79 -6.31 -17.34 1.65
CA LEU A 79 -5.79 -18.70 1.63
C LEU A 79 -4.81 -18.90 2.81
N PRO A 80 -5.07 -19.85 3.73
CA PRO A 80 -4.24 -20.03 4.93
C PRO A 80 -2.75 -20.28 4.68
N GLU A 81 -2.41 -20.86 3.53
CA GLU A 81 -1.05 -21.22 3.13
C GLU A 81 -0.27 -20.06 2.47
N SER A 82 -0.91 -18.92 2.23
CA SER A 82 -0.26 -17.78 1.55
C SER A 82 0.59 -16.94 2.50
N ASP A 83 1.82 -16.65 2.10
CA ASP A 83 2.70 -15.73 2.84
C ASP A 83 2.08 -14.33 3.02
N ASP A 84 2.22 -13.77 4.22
CA ASP A 84 1.70 -12.42 4.53
C ASP A 84 2.41 -11.31 3.73
N GLY A 85 3.66 -11.56 3.31
CA GLY A 85 4.49 -10.62 2.57
C GLY A 85 4.65 -9.25 3.25
N ARG A 86 5.10 -8.24 2.48
CA ARG A 86 5.23 -6.86 2.97
C ARG A 86 3.86 -6.27 3.32
N GLN A 87 3.71 -5.60 4.46
CA GLN A 87 2.45 -4.94 4.83
C GLN A 87 1.93 -4.01 3.71
N GLY A 88 0.66 -4.16 3.37
CA GLY A 88 -0.06 -3.37 2.37
C GLY A 88 -1.16 -2.52 3.00
N GLU A 89 -1.97 -1.87 2.16
CA GLU A 89 -3.18 -1.20 2.62
C GLU A 89 -4.19 -2.27 3.09
N PRO A 90 -4.71 -2.19 4.32
CA PRO A 90 -5.74 -3.11 4.80
C PRO A 90 -7.08 -2.83 4.09
N TRP A 91 -8.01 -3.79 4.17
CA TRP A 91 -9.41 -3.53 3.84
C TRP A 91 -10.03 -2.74 4.99
N VAL A 92 -10.49 -1.52 4.75
CA VAL A 92 -11.06 -0.71 5.84
C VAL A 92 -12.58 -0.75 5.75
N TRP A 93 -13.22 -1.43 6.71
CA TRP A 93 -14.67 -1.42 6.82
C TRP A 93 -15.12 -0.10 7.44
N THR A 94 -15.81 0.71 6.65
CA THR A 94 -16.36 1.98 7.11
C THR A 94 -17.88 1.94 7.23
N ASP A 95 -18.39 2.56 8.29
CA ASP A 95 -19.80 2.94 8.41
C ASP A 95 -19.88 4.34 9.00
N ALA A 96 -20.24 5.30 8.15
CA ALA A 96 -20.37 6.70 8.53
C ALA A 96 -21.42 6.90 9.62
N ARG A 97 -22.45 6.04 9.73
CA ARG A 97 -23.55 6.20 10.68
C ARG A 97 -23.15 5.85 12.11
N THR A 98 -22.16 4.96 12.27
CA THR A 98 -21.68 4.49 13.56
C THR A 98 -20.28 5.04 13.90
N GLY A 99 -19.67 5.81 13.00
CA GLY A 99 -18.28 6.26 13.17
C GLY A 99 -17.28 5.11 13.08
N THR A 100 -17.60 4.04 12.32
CA THR A 100 -16.69 2.89 12.21
C THR A 100 -15.69 3.10 11.08
N GLN A 101 -14.41 2.85 11.35
CA GLN A 101 -13.31 2.63 10.39
C GLN A 101 -12.42 1.50 10.91
N LEU A 102 -12.80 0.25 10.61
CA LEU A 102 -12.18 -0.97 11.12
C LEU A 102 -11.21 -1.55 10.09
N PRO A 103 -9.88 -1.60 10.36
CA PRO A 103 -8.90 -2.20 9.46
C PRO A 103 -8.95 -3.74 9.53
N LEU A 104 -9.19 -4.35 8.38
CA LEU A 104 -9.36 -5.79 8.20
C LEU A 104 -8.26 -6.36 7.31
N SER A 105 -7.81 -7.57 7.64
CA SER A 105 -6.86 -8.34 6.84
C SER A 105 -6.97 -9.82 7.18
N TYR A 106 -6.93 -10.66 6.15
CA TYR A 106 -6.72 -12.11 6.35
C TYR A 106 -5.26 -12.47 6.61
N ARG A 107 -4.35 -11.53 6.33
CA ARG A 107 -2.92 -11.63 6.62
C ARG A 107 -2.65 -11.17 8.04
N ASP A 108 -1.67 -11.78 8.70
CA ASP A 108 -1.28 -11.46 10.09
C ASP A 108 -0.46 -10.17 10.16
N TRP A 109 -1.04 -9.07 9.68
CA TRP A 109 -0.43 -7.75 9.72
C TRP A 109 -0.75 -7.05 11.04
N PRO A 110 0.23 -6.34 11.64
CA PRO A 110 0.00 -5.59 12.87
C PRO A 110 -1.18 -4.62 12.75
N GLN A 111 -2.00 -4.53 13.81
CA GLN A 111 -3.14 -3.60 13.93
C GLN A 111 -4.23 -3.79 12.86
N THR A 112 -4.33 -5.00 12.32
CA THR A 112 -5.47 -5.43 11.52
C THR A 112 -6.24 -6.52 12.24
N TYR A 113 -7.46 -6.76 11.81
CA TYR A 113 -8.29 -7.83 12.35
C TYR A 113 -8.71 -8.81 11.26
N ASP A 114 -8.67 -10.10 11.60
CA ASP A 114 -9.19 -11.17 10.74
C ASP A 114 -10.72 -11.07 10.68
N PRO A 115 -11.31 -10.83 9.49
CA PRO A 115 -12.76 -10.76 9.30
C PRO A 115 -13.51 -11.95 9.92
N ARG A 116 -12.95 -13.15 9.82
CA ARG A 116 -13.56 -14.41 10.31
C ARG A 116 -13.76 -14.39 11.82
N LYS A 117 -12.85 -13.74 12.56
CA LYS A 117 -12.88 -13.71 14.03
C LYS A 117 -13.88 -12.69 14.58
N ILE A 118 -14.38 -11.78 13.74
CA ILE A 118 -15.33 -10.72 14.11
C ILE A 118 -16.75 -11.06 13.62
N GLY A 119 -16.93 -12.17 12.92
CA GLY A 119 -18.24 -12.57 12.36
C GLY A 119 -18.54 -11.95 10.99
N ILE A 120 -17.54 -11.37 10.33
CA ILE A 120 -17.67 -10.88 8.95
C ILE A 120 -17.31 -12.03 8.01
N ASP A 121 -18.32 -12.59 7.34
CA ASP A 121 -18.11 -13.68 6.40
C ASP A 121 -17.64 -13.20 5.01
N GLN A 122 -17.33 -14.17 4.14
CA GLN A 122 -16.85 -13.90 2.78
C GLN A 122 -17.90 -13.18 1.91
N TRP A 123 -19.18 -13.47 2.14
CA TRP A 123 -20.27 -12.86 1.38
C TRP A 123 -20.41 -11.38 1.73
N MET A 124 -20.36 -11.04 3.02
CA MET A 124 -20.37 -9.67 3.52
C MET A 124 -19.17 -8.87 2.99
N LEU A 125 -17.97 -9.45 3.01
CA LEU A 125 -16.80 -8.79 2.40
C LEU A 125 -16.96 -8.60 0.90
N THR A 126 -17.51 -9.58 0.18
CA THR A 126 -17.75 -9.45 -1.26
C THR A 126 -18.78 -8.39 -1.56
N ARG A 127 -19.84 -8.29 -0.78
CA ARG A 127 -20.83 -7.21 -0.89
C ARG A 127 -20.19 -5.85 -0.64
N LYS A 128 -19.35 -5.74 0.40
CA LYS A 128 -18.73 -4.46 0.80
C LYS A 128 -17.61 -4.02 -0.15
N PHE A 129 -16.74 -4.93 -0.56
CA PHE A 129 -15.48 -4.64 -1.26
C PHE A 129 -15.41 -5.20 -2.68
N GLY A 130 -16.38 -6.02 -3.11
CA GLY A 130 -16.38 -6.66 -4.42
C GLY A 130 -16.14 -5.69 -5.56
N GLY A 131 -16.72 -4.49 -5.51
CA GLY A 131 -16.52 -3.41 -6.49
C GLY A 131 -15.08 -2.92 -6.67
N ARG A 132 -14.18 -3.30 -5.74
CA ARG A 132 -12.75 -2.96 -5.67
C ARG A 132 -11.84 -4.19 -5.73
N LEU A 133 -12.42 -5.36 -5.97
CA LEU A 133 -11.73 -6.65 -6.15
C LEU A 133 -11.89 -7.12 -7.60
N PRO A 134 -10.89 -7.79 -8.20
CA PRO A 134 -11.03 -8.43 -9.51
C PRO A 134 -11.97 -9.66 -9.51
N GLY A 135 -12.56 -10.00 -8.37
CA GLY A 135 -13.28 -11.26 -8.16
C GLY A 135 -12.33 -12.38 -7.77
N GLY A 136 -12.85 -13.59 -7.68
CA GLY A 136 -12.12 -14.71 -7.12
C GLY A 136 -11.97 -14.62 -5.61
N GLY A 137 -11.43 -15.68 -5.05
CA GLY A 137 -11.05 -15.71 -3.67
C GLY A 137 -12.21 -15.51 -2.69
N VAL A 138 -12.19 -14.44 -1.88
CA VAL A 138 -13.33 -14.09 -1.01
C VAL A 138 -14.64 -13.91 -1.78
N GLY A 139 -14.57 -13.65 -3.09
CA GLY A 139 -15.71 -13.54 -3.99
C GLY A 139 -16.31 -14.87 -4.43
N VAL A 140 -15.69 -16.00 -4.10
CA VAL A 140 -16.16 -17.34 -4.50
C VAL A 140 -16.90 -17.96 -3.33
N ALA A 141 -18.07 -18.55 -3.61
CA ALA A 141 -18.82 -19.28 -2.60
C ALA A 141 -17.94 -20.41 -2.02
N PRO A 142 -17.86 -20.55 -0.69
CA PRO A 142 -17.12 -21.65 -0.09
C PRO A 142 -17.75 -22.98 -0.51
N GLU A 143 -16.93 -23.99 -0.81
CA GLU A 143 -17.42 -25.36 -0.94
C GLU A 143 -18.08 -25.74 0.40
N GLU A 144 -19.26 -26.41 0.37
CA GLU A 144 -20.04 -26.79 1.55
C GLU A 144 -19.28 -27.78 2.45
N ALA A 145 -18.27 -27.30 3.18
CA ALA A 145 -17.54 -28.02 4.21
C ALA A 145 -16.65 -27.06 5.03
N GLU A 146 -17.18 -25.94 5.50
CA GLU A 146 -16.65 -25.25 6.69
C GLU A 146 -17.77 -24.39 7.28
N ALA A 147 -18.70 -25.05 7.97
CA ALA A 147 -19.51 -24.36 8.96
C ALA A 147 -18.56 -23.59 9.89
N PRO A 148 -18.88 -22.34 10.29
CA PRO A 148 -17.99 -21.54 11.11
C PRO A 148 -17.56 -22.36 12.32
N SER A 149 -16.25 -22.57 12.48
CA SER A 149 -15.72 -23.12 13.71
C SER A 149 -16.19 -22.20 14.83
N GLN A 150 -17.10 -22.73 15.65
CA GLN A 150 -17.51 -22.15 16.93
C GLN A 150 -16.25 -21.60 17.62
N PRO A 151 -16.30 -20.41 18.24
CA PRO A 151 -15.16 -19.95 19.03
C PRO A 151 -14.83 -21.04 20.04
N GLN A 152 -13.59 -21.56 20.00
CA GLN A 152 -13.10 -22.53 20.97
C GLN A 152 -13.09 -21.86 22.34
N GLY A 153 -14.18 -22.04 23.09
CA GLY A 153 -14.19 -22.02 24.54
C GLY A 153 -13.84 -23.41 25.04
N ASP A 154 -12.96 -23.48 26.02
CA ASP A 154 -12.49 -24.71 26.65
C ASP A 154 -13.65 -25.58 27.18
N GLU A 155 -13.46 -26.90 27.06
CA GLU A 155 -14.23 -28.09 27.50
C GLU A 155 -15.71 -27.97 27.94
N PRO A 156 -16.60 -28.88 27.48
CA PRO A 156 -18.00 -28.90 27.88
C PRO A 156 -18.18 -29.46 29.30
N SER A 157 -18.87 -28.70 30.16
CA SER A 157 -19.56 -29.27 31.31
C SER A 157 -20.92 -29.81 30.85
N ASP A 158 -21.12 -31.12 30.98
CA ASP A 158 -22.42 -31.78 30.86
C ASP A 158 -23.39 -31.17 31.89
N ASP A 159 -24.37 -30.37 31.43
CA ASP A 159 -25.72 -30.23 32.01
C ASP A 159 -26.39 -28.94 31.47
N ALA A 160 -27.11 -29.04 30.35
CA ALA A 160 -28.31 -28.23 30.05
C ALA A 160 -28.92 -28.63 28.70
N GLU A 161 -29.98 -29.43 28.74
CA GLU A 161 -30.99 -29.43 27.68
C GLU A 161 -31.71 -28.08 27.71
N ASN A 162 -31.44 -27.22 26.73
CA ASN A 162 -32.35 -26.14 26.34
C ASN A 162 -32.29 -25.98 24.82
N GLU A 163 -33.41 -26.31 24.19
CA GLU A 163 -33.77 -25.90 22.85
C GLU A 163 -33.87 -24.36 22.81
N ASP A 164 -32.88 -23.70 22.23
CA ASP A 164 -33.11 -22.48 21.49
C ASP A 164 -32.26 -22.51 20.21
N SER A 165 -32.95 -22.40 19.09
CA SER A 165 -32.39 -22.48 17.76
C SER A 165 -31.45 -21.30 17.53
N SER A 166 -30.14 -21.54 17.63
CA SER A 166 -29.15 -20.69 16.96
C SER A 166 -29.38 -20.83 15.45
N GLU A 167 -30.19 -19.95 14.88
CA GLU A 167 -30.41 -19.87 13.44
C GLU A 167 -29.03 -19.70 12.77
N THR A 168 -28.54 -20.78 12.16
CA THR A 168 -27.35 -20.69 11.33
C THR A 168 -27.71 -19.76 10.17
N PRO A 169 -26.95 -18.68 9.90
CA PRO A 169 -27.27 -17.76 8.82
C PRO A 169 -27.41 -18.54 7.50
N VAL A 170 -28.59 -18.47 6.89
CA VAL A 170 -28.83 -19.14 5.60
C VAL A 170 -27.96 -18.46 4.56
N SER A 171 -27.09 -19.25 3.92
CA SER A 171 -26.16 -18.73 2.92
C SER A 171 -26.90 -18.04 1.76
N ARG A 172 -26.50 -16.82 1.41
CA ARG A 172 -27.03 -16.09 0.24
C ARG A 172 -26.33 -16.46 -1.08
N TRP A 173 -25.22 -17.20 -1.01
CA TRP A 173 -24.45 -17.64 -2.19
C TRP A 173 -25.28 -18.36 -3.27
N PRO A 174 -26.27 -19.23 -2.94
CA PRO A 174 -27.13 -19.85 -3.96
C PRO A 174 -27.95 -18.85 -4.79
N LEU A 175 -28.26 -17.67 -4.24
CA LEU A 175 -29.01 -16.62 -4.93
C LEU A 175 -28.08 -15.67 -5.68
N THR A 176 -27.01 -15.20 -5.02
CA THR A 176 -26.07 -14.22 -5.60
C THR A 176 -25.14 -14.84 -6.65
N GLY A 177 -24.86 -16.13 -6.49
CA GLY A 177 -23.77 -16.84 -7.14
C GLY A 177 -22.39 -16.30 -6.71
N SER A 178 -21.33 -16.84 -7.32
CA SER A 178 -19.95 -16.42 -7.06
C SER A 178 -19.56 -15.21 -7.93
N LEU A 179 -18.76 -14.30 -7.36
CA LEU A 179 -17.98 -13.30 -8.08
C LEU A 179 -16.65 -13.94 -8.51
N GLU A 180 -16.69 -14.73 -9.58
CA GLU A 180 -15.51 -15.41 -10.16
C GLU A 180 -14.38 -14.42 -10.51
N ILE A 181 -13.14 -14.92 -10.71
CA ILE A 181 -12.03 -14.08 -11.22
C ILE A 181 -12.43 -13.54 -12.59
N ASP A 182 -12.70 -12.25 -12.68
CA ASP A 182 -13.02 -11.62 -13.95
C ASP A 182 -11.72 -11.16 -14.61
N CYS A 183 -11.14 -12.03 -15.44
CA CYS A 183 -9.91 -11.74 -16.17
C CYS A 183 -9.99 -10.42 -16.97
N LEU A 184 -11.19 -10.04 -17.41
CA LEU A 184 -11.39 -8.88 -18.27
C LEU A 184 -11.43 -7.56 -17.49
N VAL A 185 -11.52 -7.59 -16.16
CA VAL A 185 -11.24 -6.43 -15.30
C VAL A 185 -9.86 -5.84 -15.60
N CYS A 186 -8.86 -6.70 -15.84
CA CYS A 186 -7.47 -6.27 -16.10
C CYS A 186 -7.08 -6.38 -17.58
N HIS A 187 -7.57 -7.41 -18.26
CA HIS A 187 -7.13 -7.72 -19.62
C HIS A 187 -8.01 -7.10 -20.71
N SER A 188 -9.20 -6.59 -20.42
CA SER A 188 -9.99 -5.90 -21.44
C SER A 188 -9.27 -4.62 -21.90
N VAL A 189 -9.33 -4.31 -23.19
CA VAL A 189 -8.80 -3.04 -23.69
C VAL A 189 -9.52 -1.86 -23.01
N SER A 190 -8.79 -0.79 -22.72
CA SER A 190 -9.36 0.37 -22.02
C SER A 190 -10.60 0.90 -22.72
N GLY A 191 -11.66 1.14 -21.92
CA GLY A 191 -12.94 1.66 -22.40
C GLY A 191 -13.96 0.61 -22.81
N LYS A 192 -13.60 -0.69 -22.85
CA LYS A 192 -14.56 -1.78 -23.07
C LYS A 192 -15.21 -2.29 -21.79
N TYR A 193 -14.45 -2.32 -20.69
CA TYR A 193 -14.93 -2.80 -19.40
C TYR A 193 -15.53 -1.65 -18.57
N ASP A 194 -16.79 -1.80 -18.16
CA ASP A 194 -17.54 -0.82 -17.38
C ASP A 194 -17.53 -1.17 -15.89
N PHE A 195 -16.63 -0.52 -15.17
CA PHE A 195 -16.50 -0.70 -13.72
C PHE A 195 -17.72 -0.20 -12.93
N ASN A 196 -18.48 0.77 -13.45
CA ASN A 196 -19.68 1.24 -12.74
C ASN A 196 -20.81 0.23 -12.86
N ALA A 197 -21.04 -0.31 -14.07
CA ALA A 197 -22.01 -1.39 -14.26
C ALA A 197 -21.68 -2.60 -13.38
N ARG A 198 -20.39 -2.96 -13.26
CA ARG A 198 -19.93 -4.02 -12.35
C ARG A 198 -20.33 -3.74 -10.89
N ARG A 199 -20.06 -2.52 -10.41
CA ARG A 199 -20.34 -2.10 -9.02
C ARG A 199 -21.84 -2.06 -8.74
N GLU A 200 -22.64 -1.60 -9.70
CA GLU A 200 -24.10 -1.63 -9.62
C GLU A 200 -24.61 -3.07 -9.46
N GLN A 201 -24.08 -4.03 -10.23
CA GLN A 201 -24.44 -5.44 -10.06
C GLN A 201 -24.02 -5.99 -8.69
N ILE A 202 -22.84 -5.64 -8.19
CA ILE A 202 -22.38 -6.09 -6.87
C ILE A 202 -23.24 -5.48 -5.75
N ALA A 203 -23.61 -4.21 -5.86
CA ALA A 203 -24.53 -3.56 -4.92
C ALA A 203 -25.95 -4.15 -4.97
N ALA A 204 -26.37 -4.66 -6.13
CA ALA A 204 -27.61 -5.43 -6.29
C ALA A 204 -27.49 -6.90 -5.83
N GLU A 205 -26.33 -7.31 -5.29
CA GLU A 205 -26.00 -8.68 -4.90
C GLU A 205 -26.01 -9.68 -6.08
N ASN A 206 -25.93 -9.18 -7.32
CA ASN A 206 -25.90 -9.96 -8.56
C ASN A 206 -24.47 -10.41 -8.91
N PHE A 207 -23.78 -11.09 -7.99
CA PHE A 207 -22.35 -11.38 -8.11
C PHE A 207 -21.98 -12.12 -9.41
N SER A 208 -22.70 -13.18 -9.77
CA SER A 208 -22.44 -13.92 -11.01
C SER A 208 -22.76 -13.15 -12.29
N TRP A 209 -23.60 -12.12 -12.23
CA TRP A 209 -23.96 -11.31 -13.41
C TRP A 209 -23.03 -10.11 -13.62
N ALA A 210 -22.21 -9.77 -12.63
CA ALA A 210 -21.36 -8.57 -12.63
C ALA A 210 -20.45 -8.48 -13.87
N ALA A 211 -19.78 -9.59 -14.23
CA ALA A 211 -18.90 -9.63 -15.41
C ALA A 211 -19.67 -9.44 -16.73
N THR A 212 -20.86 -10.02 -16.82
CA THR A 212 -21.73 -9.91 -18.02
C THR A 212 -22.11 -8.45 -18.28
N ALA A 213 -22.57 -7.75 -17.23
CA ALA A 213 -22.93 -6.34 -17.31
C ALA A 213 -21.71 -5.46 -17.60
N ALA A 214 -20.59 -5.71 -16.92
CA ALA A 214 -19.38 -4.93 -17.06
C ALA A 214 -18.77 -5.02 -18.47
N LEU A 215 -18.89 -6.17 -19.13
CA LEU A 215 -18.45 -6.35 -20.52
C LEU A 215 -19.41 -5.77 -21.54
N ARG A 216 -20.61 -5.36 -21.12
CA ARG A 216 -21.69 -4.88 -21.99
C ARG A 216 -22.04 -5.87 -23.10
N ILE A 217 -21.93 -7.16 -22.81
CA ILE A 217 -22.35 -8.24 -23.74
C ILE A 217 -23.83 -8.59 -23.60
N GLY A 218 -24.48 -8.08 -22.56
CA GLY A 218 -25.91 -8.17 -22.33
C GLY A 218 -26.35 -7.24 -21.21
N THR A 219 -27.66 -7.04 -21.09
CA THR A 219 -28.27 -6.29 -19.98
C THR A 219 -28.82 -7.26 -18.94
N VAL A 220 -28.69 -6.92 -17.66
CA VAL A 220 -29.19 -7.74 -16.55
C VAL A 220 -30.49 -7.11 -16.02
N ASP A 221 -31.57 -7.89 -16.00
CA ASP A 221 -32.87 -7.52 -15.43
C ASP A 221 -33.12 -8.32 -14.15
N GLY A 222 -33.40 -7.63 -13.05
CA GLY A 222 -33.57 -8.23 -11.71
C GLY A 222 -32.40 -7.93 -10.75
N GLU A 223 -32.69 -8.04 -9.45
CA GLU A 223 -31.75 -7.73 -8.36
C GLU A 223 -31.95 -8.76 -7.23
N VAL A 224 -30.88 -9.49 -6.89
CA VAL A 224 -30.91 -10.49 -5.81
C VAL A 224 -31.14 -9.83 -4.45
N SER A 225 -30.68 -8.60 -4.25
CA SER A 225 -30.91 -7.82 -3.03
C SER A 225 -32.39 -7.58 -2.71
N ARG A 226 -33.30 -7.73 -3.69
CA ARG A 226 -34.76 -7.66 -3.48
C ARG A 226 -35.40 -8.98 -3.07
N ILE A 227 -34.65 -10.08 -3.11
CA ILE A 227 -35.08 -11.41 -2.67
C ILE A 227 -34.85 -11.50 -1.16
N LYS A 228 -35.92 -11.87 -0.44
CA LYS A 228 -35.89 -12.04 1.02
C LYS A 228 -34.80 -13.00 1.46
N ASP A 229 -34.18 -12.71 2.61
CA ASP A 229 -33.30 -13.65 3.29
C ASP A 229 -34.04 -14.96 3.60
N GLY A 230 -33.31 -16.07 3.49
CA GLY A 230 -33.85 -17.42 3.69
C GLY A 230 -34.81 -17.90 2.59
N ALA A 231 -34.96 -17.18 1.48
CA ALA A 231 -35.72 -17.67 0.34
C ALA A 231 -35.09 -18.95 -0.21
N ASP A 232 -35.90 -19.98 -0.40
CA ASP A 232 -35.47 -21.24 -1.01
C ASP A 232 -35.03 -20.96 -2.47
N PRO A 233 -33.76 -21.20 -2.83
CA PRO A 233 -33.30 -21.00 -4.19
C PRO A 233 -33.99 -21.94 -5.18
N ASP A 234 -34.50 -23.09 -4.76
CA ASP A 234 -35.14 -24.06 -5.65
C ASP A 234 -36.64 -23.80 -5.86
N ASP A 235 -37.23 -22.85 -5.12
CA ASP A 235 -38.62 -22.46 -5.28
C ASP A 235 -38.85 -21.71 -6.60
N GLU A 236 -39.96 -22.04 -7.28
CA GLU A 236 -40.30 -21.48 -8.60
C GLU A 236 -40.46 -19.95 -8.55
N ALA A 237 -41.05 -19.41 -7.48
CA ALA A 237 -41.23 -17.96 -7.34
C ALA A 237 -39.93 -17.22 -7.00
N THR A 238 -38.96 -17.90 -6.38
CA THR A 238 -37.59 -17.37 -6.21
C THR A 238 -36.85 -17.38 -7.53
N GLN A 239 -36.88 -18.51 -8.27
CA GLN A 239 -36.25 -18.65 -9.59
C GLN A 239 -36.76 -17.64 -10.61
N GLU A 240 -38.06 -17.31 -10.58
CA GLU A 240 -38.63 -16.26 -11.43
C GLU A 240 -38.07 -14.87 -11.16
N LYS A 241 -37.65 -14.59 -9.92
CA LYS A 241 -37.10 -13.30 -9.47
C LYS A 241 -35.58 -13.21 -9.63
N LEU A 242 -34.89 -14.32 -9.87
CA LEU A 242 -33.45 -14.29 -10.11
C LEU A 242 -33.13 -13.44 -11.35
N PRO A 243 -31.99 -12.71 -11.34
CA PRO A 243 -31.63 -11.87 -12.47
C PRO A 243 -31.48 -12.67 -13.76
N LYS A 244 -31.95 -12.09 -14.87
CA LYS A 244 -31.87 -12.69 -16.21
C LYS A 244 -31.07 -11.78 -17.12
N VAL A 245 -30.26 -12.40 -17.98
CA VAL A 245 -29.51 -11.68 -19.01
C VAL A 245 -30.34 -11.61 -20.29
N ALA A 246 -30.40 -10.44 -20.90
CA ALA A 246 -30.74 -10.28 -22.31
C ALA A 246 -29.46 -9.97 -23.09
N TYR A 247 -28.93 -10.97 -23.81
CA TYR A 247 -27.68 -10.83 -24.55
C TYR A 247 -27.85 -9.97 -25.81
N ASP A 248 -26.83 -9.18 -26.13
CA ASP A 248 -26.79 -8.41 -27.36
C ASP A 248 -26.44 -9.34 -28.54
N GLN A 249 -27.42 -9.60 -29.41
CA GLN A 249 -27.21 -10.47 -30.57
C GLN A 249 -26.04 -10.00 -31.47
N SER A 250 -25.74 -8.70 -31.49
CA SER A 250 -24.67 -8.14 -32.33
C SER A 250 -23.26 -8.52 -31.89
N VAL A 251 -23.07 -9.00 -30.65
CA VAL A 251 -21.74 -9.45 -30.19
C VAL A 251 -21.39 -10.87 -30.67
N PHE A 252 -22.37 -11.63 -31.15
CA PHE A 252 -22.18 -12.99 -31.63
C PHE A 252 -21.93 -13.02 -33.14
N ALA A 253 -20.83 -13.65 -33.53
CA ALA A 253 -20.57 -14.00 -34.92
C ALA A 253 -21.55 -15.08 -35.41
N SER A 254 -21.58 -15.31 -36.73
CA SER A 254 -22.49 -16.29 -37.35
C SER A 254 -22.29 -17.73 -36.89
N ASP A 255 -21.09 -18.08 -36.41
CA ASP A 255 -20.77 -19.38 -35.81
C ASP A 255 -21.09 -19.44 -34.30
N GLY A 256 -21.59 -18.33 -33.74
CA GLY A 256 -21.91 -18.13 -32.33
C GLY A 256 -20.69 -18.00 -31.43
N THR A 257 -19.51 -17.63 -31.96
CA THR A 257 -18.38 -17.12 -31.17
C THR A 257 -18.55 -15.63 -30.87
N VAL A 258 -17.85 -15.15 -29.85
CA VAL A 258 -17.75 -13.74 -29.49
C VAL A 258 -16.29 -13.32 -29.62
N PHE A 259 -16.08 -12.14 -30.21
CA PHE A 259 -14.77 -11.50 -30.20
C PHE A 259 -14.51 -10.87 -28.83
N VAL A 260 -13.54 -11.40 -28.09
CA VAL A 260 -13.16 -10.86 -26.78
C VAL A 260 -11.97 -9.93 -26.95
N ASP A 261 -12.23 -8.64 -26.72
CA ASP A 261 -11.25 -7.60 -27.00
C ASP A 261 -10.26 -7.39 -25.82
N LEU A 262 -9.24 -8.25 -25.73
CA LEU A 262 -8.30 -8.28 -24.60
C LEU A 262 -6.82 -8.07 -24.98
N VAL A 263 -6.02 -7.63 -24.01
CA VAL A 263 -4.56 -7.44 -24.09
C VAL A 263 -3.83 -8.36 -23.14
N ARG A 264 -2.66 -8.86 -23.55
CA ARG A 264 -1.79 -9.67 -22.69
C ARG A 264 -1.22 -8.86 -21.53
N GLN A 265 -0.77 -7.64 -21.80
CA GLN A 265 -0.24 -6.72 -20.79
C GLN A 265 -1.33 -5.70 -20.43
N PRO A 266 -1.87 -5.75 -19.19
CA PRO A 266 -2.84 -4.77 -18.71
C PRO A 266 -2.35 -3.33 -18.86
N GLN A 267 -3.25 -2.44 -19.26
CA GLN A 267 -2.99 -1.01 -19.36
C GLN A 267 -3.15 -0.34 -17.98
N ASN A 268 -2.40 0.75 -17.72
CA ASN A 268 -2.45 1.48 -16.44
C ASN A 268 -3.88 1.86 -15.99
N ASN A 269 -4.76 2.14 -16.95
CA ASN A 269 -6.14 2.55 -16.65
C ASN A 269 -6.95 1.46 -15.92
N ALA A 270 -6.65 0.18 -16.14
CA ALA A 270 -7.27 -0.91 -15.39
C ALA A 270 -6.86 -0.89 -13.90
N CYS A 271 -5.62 -0.48 -13.61
CA CYS A 271 -5.09 -0.40 -12.25
C CYS A 271 -5.69 0.79 -11.46
N TYR A 272 -5.92 1.93 -12.12
CA TYR A 272 -6.36 3.16 -11.47
C TYR A 272 -7.73 3.08 -10.80
N GLN A 273 -8.55 2.10 -11.16
CA GLN A 273 -9.85 1.87 -10.52
C GLN A 273 -9.72 1.48 -9.04
N CYS A 274 -8.62 0.79 -8.68
CA CYS A 274 -8.35 0.34 -7.31
C CYS A 274 -7.08 0.95 -6.69
N HIS A 275 -6.17 1.52 -7.50
CA HIS A 275 -4.87 2.02 -7.05
C HIS A 275 -4.67 3.54 -7.19
N SER A 276 -5.68 4.33 -7.59
CA SER A 276 -5.55 5.80 -7.56
C SER A 276 -5.55 6.35 -6.14
N ASN A 277 -4.98 7.55 -5.98
CA ASN A 277 -4.91 8.24 -4.70
C ASN A 277 -4.95 9.77 -4.91
N ARG A 278 -5.45 10.49 -3.91
CA ARG A 278 -5.55 11.96 -3.88
C ARG A 278 -5.00 12.49 -2.58
N THR A 279 -4.36 13.64 -2.64
CA THR A 279 -3.99 14.39 -1.45
C THR A 279 -5.15 15.30 -1.07
N VAL A 280 -5.39 15.48 0.23
CA VAL A 280 -6.39 16.36 0.80
C VAL A 280 -5.68 17.37 1.68
N ASN A 281 -6.02 18.65 1.52
CA ASN A 281 -5.53 19.76 2.31
C ASN A 281 -6.71 20.55 2.91
N GLU A 282 -6.43 21.69 3.52
CA GLU A 282 -7.45 22.55 4.15
C GLU A 282 -8.52 23.05 3.16
N GLN A 283 -8.19 23.13 1.87
CA GLN A 283 -9.12 23.50 0.79
C GLN A 283 -9.87 22.29 0.20
N GLY A 284 -9.69 21.10 0.76
CA GLY A 284 -10.31 19.85 0.32
C GLY A 284 -9.40 19.00 -0.56
N ILE A 285 -10.01 18.21 -1.45
CA ILE A 285 -9.27 17.32 -2.35
C ILE A 285 -8.48 18.17 -3.35
N GLU A 286 -7.16 17.95 -3.42
CA GLU A 286 -6.32 18.65 -4.39
C GLU A 286 -6.79 18.35 -5.82
N SER A 287 -6.74 19.37 -6.68
CA SER A 287 -7.22 19.25 -8.05
C SER A 287 -6.39 18.25 -8.86
N ARG A 288 -7.01 17.46 -9.74
CA ARG A 288 -6.29 16.40 -10.48
C ARG A 288 -5.12 16.90 -11.32
N TRP A 289 -5.24 18.09 -11.92
CA TRP A 289 -4.25 18.62 -12.86
C TRP A 289 -2.98 19.15 -12.18
N THR A 290 -3.02 19.42 -10.87
CA THR A 290 -1.86 19.87 -10.08
C THR A 290 -1.02 18.71 -9.54
N HIS A 291 -1.44 17.46 -9.74
CA HIS A 291 -0.71 16.30 -9.23
C HIS A 291 0.39 15.90 -10.21
N ASP A 292 1.63 15.85 -9.72
CA ASP A 292 2.72 15.22 -10.45
C ASP A 292 2.51 13.70 -10.47
N GLU A 293 2.45 13.15 -11.68
CA GLU A 293 2.46 11.71 -11.89
C GLU A 293 3.81 11.10 -11.50
N ASP A 294 3.80 9.80 -11.23
CA ASP A 294 5.02 9.03 -10.99
C ASP A 294 6.00 9.22 -12.16
N VAL A 295 7.26 9.57 -11.85
CA VAL A 295 8.29 9.86 -12.85
C VAL A 295 8.49 8.71 -13.84
N HIS A 296 8.29 7.47 -13.42
CA HIS A 296 8.42 6.31 -14.29
C HIS A 296 7.29 6.24 -15.32
N LEU A 297 6.06 6.55 -14.90
CA LEU A 297 4.91 6.61 -15.80
C LEU A 297 5.07 7.76 -16.81
N ARG A 298 5.56 8.91 -16.36
CA ARG A 298 5.92 10.05 -17.23
C ARG A 298 7.00 9.69 -18.24
N ALA A 299 7.93 8.81 -17.87
CA ALA A 299 8.98 8.29 -18.74
C ALA A 299 8.48 7.17 -19.70
N GLY A 300 7.19 6.82 -19.66
CA GLY A 300 6.57 5.85 -20.57
C GLY A 300 6.44 4.43 -20.02
N MET A 301 6.92 4.16 -18.80
CA MET A 301 6.70 2.86 -18.16
C MET A 301 5.22 2.65 -17.83
N GLN A 302 4.80 1.39 -17.82
CA GLN A 302 3.50 0.96 -17.35
C GLN A 302 3.61 0.35 -15.94
N CYS A 303 2.51 0.27 -15.20
CA CYS A 303 2.47 -0.36 -13.88
C CYS A 303 3.04 -1.79 -13.94
N VAL A 304 2.66 -2.54 -14.97
CA VAL A 304 3.06 -3.94 -15.18
C VAL A 304 4.53 -4.13 -15.53
N ASP A 305 5.27 -3.07 -15.87
CA ASP A 305 6.72 -3.15 -16.10
C ASP A 305 7.50 -3.39 -14.80
N CYS A 306 7.00 -2.84 -13.69
CA CYS A 306 7.49 -3.08 -12.34
C CYS A 306 6.74 -4.25 -11.67
N HIS A 307 5.40 -4.25 -11.78
CA HIS A 307 4.49 -5.25 -11.22
C HIS A 307 4.34 -6.50 -12.09
N ARG A 308 5.46 -7.01 -12.61
CA ARG A 308 5.48 -8.17 -13.51
C ARG A 308 4.93 -9.40 -12.80
N ASN A 309 4.29 -10.27 -13.58
CA ASN A 309 3.80 -11.57 -13.14
C ASN A 309 3.74 -12.52 -14.34
N GLY A 310 3.71 -13.82 -14.05
CA GLY A 310 3.44 -14.85 -15.04
C GLY A 310 1.95 -15.20 -15.07
N ILE A 311 1.63 -16.37 -15.63
CA ILE A 311 0.27 -16.91 -15.58
C ILE A 311 -0.23 -17.15 -14.15
N ASP A 312 0.68 -17.30 -13.19
CA ASP A 312 0.40 -17.42 -11.76
C ASP A 312 -0.16 -16.14 -11.12
N HIS A 313 -0.12 -15.00 -11.83
CA HIS A 313 -0.54 -13.71 -11.31
C HIS A 313 0.13 -13.33 -9.97
N HIS A 314 1.33 -13.87 -9.71
CA HIS A 314 2.12 -13.50 -8.54
C HIS A 314 2.78 -12.13 -8.79
N ILE A 315 1.99 -11.08 -8.59
CA ILE A 315 2.37 -9.70 -8.85
C ILE A 315 3.54 -9.27 -7.96
N VAL A 316 4.66 -8.95 -8.60
CA VAL A 316 5.85 -8.38 -7.95
C VAL A 316 5.49 -7.06 -7.28
N ARG A 317 6.02 -6.81 -6.09
CA ARG A 317 5.78 -5.58 -5.31
C ARG A 317 7.02 -4.70 -5.15
N GLY A 318 8.17 -5.16 -5.63
CA GLY A 318 9.41 -4.40 -5.84
C GLY A 318 10.17 -4.06 -4.56
N PHE A 319 10.02 -4.84 -3.48
CA PHE A 319 10.71 -4.56 -2.21
C PHE A 319 12.03 -5.35 -2.07
N PRO A 320 13.01 -4.82 -1.31
CA PRO A 320 14.27 -5.54 -1.08
C PRO A 320 14.02 -6.94 -0.49
N GLY A 321 14.65 -7.96 -1.08
CA GLY A 321 14.54 -9.35 -0.63
C GLY A 321 13.31 -10.11 -1.12
N GLU A 322 12.44 -9.50 -1.95
CA GLU A 322 11.28 -10.18 -2.51
C GLU A 322 11.68 -11.37 -3.39
N LYS A 323 10.97 -12.49 -3.19
CA LYS A 323 11.11 -13.73 -3.95
C LYS A 323 9.72 -14.20 -4.38
N ARG A 324 9.65 -14.84 -5.54
CA ARG A 324 8.46 -15.57 -5.98
C ARG A 324 8.31 -16.88 -5.21
N PRO A 325 7.12 -17.53 -5.23
CA PRO A 325 6.88 -18.81 -4.57
C PRO A 325 7.81 -19.93 -5.05
N ASP A 326 8.29 -19.86 -6.30
CA ASP A 326 9.27 -20.80 -6.86
C ASP A 326 10.73 -20.52 -6.41
N GLY A 327 10.93 -19.52 -5.55
CA GLY A 327 12.23 -19.08 -5.03
C GLY A 327 12.97 -18.09 -5.93
N GLN A 328 12.44 -17.73 -7.10
CA GLN A 328 13.07 -16.77 -7.99
C GLN A 328 13.20 -15.39 -7.33
N SER A 329 14.41 -14.85 -7.32
CA SER A 329 14.68 -13.50 -6.79
C SER A 329 14.11 -12.42 -7.69
N MET A 330 13.39 -11.47 -7.09
CA MET A 330 12.84 -10.30 -7.78
C MET A 330 13.69 -9.04 -7.55
N VAL A 331 14.93 -9.19 -7.07
CA VAL A 331 15.85 -8.09 -6.75
C VAL A 331 16.00 -7.09 -7.90
N THR A 332 15.97 -7.58 -9.14
CA THR A 332 16.13 -6.79 -10.36
C THR A 332 14.94 -5.87 -10.67
N LEU A 333 13.82 -5.99 -9.94
CA LEU A 333 12.64 -5.11 -10.02
C LEU A 333 12.51 -4.21 -8.78
N SER A 334 13.45 -4.27 -7.84
CA SER A 334 13.56 -3.27 -6.78
C SER A 334 14.15 -1.96 -7.30
N CYS A 335 13.95 -0.85 -6.57
CA CYS A 335 14.53 0.45 -6.94
C CYS A 335 16.05 0.34 -7.16
N ALA A 336 16.77 -0.24 -6.19
CA ALA A 336 18.21 -0.39 -6.30
C ALA A 336 18.60 -1.38 -7.42
N GLY A 337 17.85 -2.48 -7.61
CA GLY A 337 18.14 -3.44 -8.67
C GLY A 337 18.01 -2.86 -10.07
N CYS A 338 16.96 -2.08 -10.34
CA CYS A 338 16.79 -1.42 -11.64
C CYS A 338 17.87 -0.35 -11.89
N HIS A 339 18.15 0.49 -10.91
CA HIS A 339 19.01 1.67 -11.07
C HIS A 339 20.51 1.41 -10.89
N LEU A 340 20.87 0.41 -10.07
CA LEU A 340 22.26 0.15 -9.65
C LEU A 340 22.72 -1.30 -9.94
N GLY A 341 21.80 -2.18 -10.34
CA GLY A 341 22.09 -3.59 -10.65
C GLY A 341 21.98 -4.49 -9.42
N SER A 342 21.88 -5.82 -9.64
CA SER A 342 21.73 -6.78 -8.54
C SER A 342 22.99 -6.93 -7.69
N GLU A 343 24.17 -6.89 -8.32
CA GLU A 343 25.47 -7.00 -7.63
C GLU A 343 25.62 -5.94 -6.53
N PHE A 344 25.18 -4.71 -6.81
CA PHE A 344 25.16 -3.62 -5.85
C PHE A 344 24.24 -3.93 -4.65
N VAL A 345 23.07 -4.52 -4.90
CA VAL A 345 22.13 -4.89 -3.84
C VAL A 345 22.68 -6.02 -2.97
N GLU A 346 23.36 -6.99 -3.57
CA GLU A 346 23.99 -8.10 -2.86
C GLU A 346 25.16 -7.64 -1.98
N GLN A 347 25.97 -6.69 -2.46
CA GLN A 347 27.03 -6.05 -1.69
C GLN A 347 26.47 -5.29 -0.47
N LEU A 348 25.45 -4.44 -0.67
CA LEU A 348 24.76 -3.75 0.41
C LEU A 348 24.23 -4.72 1.47
N SER A 349 23.65 -5.83 1.03
CA SER A 349 23.07 -6.85 1.93
C SER A 349 24.16 -7.55 2.75
N THR A 350 25.33 -7.79 2.16
CA THR A 350 26.47 -8.44 2.82
C THR A 350 27.12 -7.53 3.86
N GLU A 351 27.30 -6.24 3.54
CA GLU A 351 27.88 -5.25 4.46
C GLU A 351 26.96 -4.98 5.67
N VAL A 352 25.65 -4.91 5.46
CA VAL A 352 24.66 -4.78 6.55
C VAL A 352 24.68 -5.99 7.47
N ASN A 353 24.80 -7.20 6.93
CA ASN A 353 24.91 -8.43 7.73
C ASN A 353 26.21 -8.52 8.53
N LEU A 354 27.33 -8.04 7.96
CA LEU A 354 28.61 -7.94 8.68
C LEU A 354 28.56 -6.90 9.81
N ALA A 355 27.90 -5.75 9.59
CA ALA A 355 27.71 -4.72 10.61
C ALA A 355 26.74 -5.15 11.74
N ALA A 356 25.74 -5.98 11.42
CA ALA A 356 24.83 -6.57 12.40
C ALA A 356 25.52 -7.64 13.27
N ASN A 357 26.33 -8.51 12.65
CA ASN A 357 27.08 -9.55 13.36
C ASN A 357 28.30 -9.01 14.13
N GLY A 358 28.90 -7.90 13.68
CA GLY A 358 30.02 -7.25 14.38
C GLY A 358 29.63 -6.59 15.71
N LYS A 359 28.33 -6.32 15.94
CA LYS A 359 27.83 -5.74 17.20
C LYS A 359 27.60 -6.78 18.31
N SER A 360 27.58 -8.08 18.01
CA SER A 360 27.44 -9.11 19.04
C SER A 360 28.77 -9.55 19.67
N ALA A 361 29.92 -9.11 19.13
CA ALA A 361 31.24 -9.56 19.58
C ALA A 361 32.12 -8.45 20.20
N ALA A 362 31.64 -7.19 20.26
CA ALA A 362 32.42 -6.03 20.69
C ALA A 362 31.99 -5.45 22.06
N ALA A 363 31.32 -6.25 22.89
CA ALA A 363 31.10 -5.96 24.30
C ALA A 363 31.66 -7.11 25.12
N ASP A 364 33.00 -7.16 25.23
CA ASP A 364 33.78 -7.81 26.30
C ASP A 364 35.25 -7.97 25.86
N ALA A 365 35.99 -6.86 25.78
CA ALA A 365 37.45 -6.88 25.87
C ALA A 365 38.00 -5.47 26.16
N GLU A 366 38.52 -5.26 27.36
CA GLU A 366 39.38 -4.11 27.66
C GLU A 366 40.71 -4.19 26.88
N PRO A 367 41.36 -3.05 26.57
CA PRO A 367 42.51 -3.03 25.68
C PRO A 367 43.81 -3.38 26.44
N ALA A 368 44.58 -4.33 25.90
CA ALA A 368 45.96 -4.53 26.30
C ALA A 368 46.92 -3.81 25.34
N ASP A 369 47.77 -2.98 25.96
CA ASP A 369 48.89 -2.22 25.41
C ASP A 369 49.89 -3.10 24.63
N THR A 370 50.15 -2.77 23.35
CA THR A 370 51.45 -3.07 22.73
C THR A 370 51.88 -1.98 21.74
N LYS A 371 53.19 -1.71 21.78
CA LYS A 371 53.91 -0.59 21.18
C LYS A 371 54.20 -0.75 19.68
N ARG A 372 54.15 0.40 18.98
CA ARG A 372 54.99 0.89 17.87
C ARG A 372 55.53 -0.10 16.82
N ALA A 373 55.17 0.17 15.56
CA ALA A 373 56.13 0.40 14.47
C ALA A 373 55.51 1.37 13.43
N ASP A 374 56.35 2.25 12.91
CA ASP A 374 56.16 3.25 11.83
C ASP A 374 57.46 3.12 10.98
N PRO A 375 57.62 3.62 9.73
CA PRO A 375 56.69 4.28 8.80
C PRO A 375 56.75 3.77 7.34
N GLU A 376 55.84 4.19 6.46
CA GLU A 376 56.23 4.67 5.12
C GLU A 376 55.18 5.57 4.45
N LEU A 377 55.70 6.56 3.72
CA LEU A 377 55.06 7.75 3.18
C LEU A 377 54.41 7.49 1.81
N ALA A 378 53.27 8.14 1.54
CA ALA A 378 52.89 8.54 0.19
C ALA A 378 52.12 9.87 0.20
N ASP A 379 52.49 10.70 -0.75
CA ASP A 379 52.24 12.14 -0.99
C ASP A 379 50.79 12.49 -1.37
N PRO A 380 50.21 13.64 -0.94
CA PRO A 380 48.95 14.14 -1.48
C PRO A 380 49.20 15.26 -2.51
N GLU A 381 48.95 14.97 -3.79
CA GLU A 381 48.91 15.98 -4.83
C GLU A 381 47.58 16.77 -4.78
N LEU A 382 47.73 18.09 -4.72
CA LEU A 382 46.69 19.11 -4.59
C LEU A 382 46.02 19.37 -5.95
N ALA A 383 44.68 19.41 -5.99
CA ALA A 383 43.92 19.96 -7.11
C ALA A 383 43.35 21.35 -6.72
N ASP A 384 43.74 22.36 -7.49
CA ASP A 384 43.26 23.75 -7.47
C ASP A 384 41.92 23.85 -8.22
N PRO A 385 40.94 24.69 -7.81
CA PRO A 385 39.68 24.86 -8.52
C PRO A 385 39.72 26.09 -9.43
N GLU A 386 39.61 25.90 -10.74
CA GLU A 386 39.37 26.99 -11.68
C GLU A 386 37.87 27.17 -11.95
N LEU A 387 37.42 28.39 -11.73
CA LEU A 387 36.12 28.96 -12.08
C LEU A 387 36.00 29.06 -13.60
N ALA A 388 34.82 28.81 -14.15
CA ALA A 388 34.48 29.27 -15.49
C ALA A 388 33.04 29.76 -15.54
N ASP A 389 32.92 30.99 -16.02
CA ASP A 389 31.74 31.82 -16.12
C ASP A 389 30.73 31.32 -17.16
N THR A 390 29.49 31.72 -16.94
CA THR A 390 28.37 31.75 -17.88
C THR A 390 28.68 32.57 -19.14
N GLU A 391 28.36 32.04 -20.33
CA GLU A 391 27.83 32.83 -21.45
C GLU A 391 26.77 32.04 -22.23
N LEU A 392 25.69 32.75 -22.54
CA LEU A 392 24.57 32.35 -23.39
C LEU A 392 24.91 32.67 -24.86
N ALA A 393 24.60 31.76 -25.78
CA ALA A 393 24.28 32.14 -27.16
C ALA A 393 23.41 31.07 -27.84
N ASP A 394 22.35 31.55 -28.47
CA ASP A 394 21.32 30.82 -29.21
C ASP A 394 21.78 30.28 -30.57
N THR A 395 20.91 29.42 -31.13
CA THR A 395 20.59 29.22 -32.57
C THR A 395 21.59 28.46 -33.45
N GLU A 396 21.24 27.26 -33.95
CA GLU A 396 20.42 27.04 -35.17
C GLU A 396 20.25 25.56 -35.50
N LEU A 397 19.11 25.28 -36.13
CA LEU A 397 18.71 24.03 -36.77
C LEU A 397 19.56 23.76 -38.02
N ALA A 398 19.97 22.51 -38.24
CA ALA A 398 20.24 22.01 -39.58
C ALA A 398 20.02 20.49 -39.64
N ASP A 399 19.09 20.11 -40.51
CA ASP A 399 18.87 18.76 -41.01
C ASP A 399 20.10 18.23 -41.75
N THR A 400 20.39 16.93 -41.65
CA THR A 400 20.92 16.15 -42.78
C THR A 400 20.72 14.65 -42.60
N GLU A 401 19.73 14.14 -43.31
CA GLU A 401 19.76 12.99 -44.22
C GLU A 401 20.60 11.74 -43.86
N LEU A 402 19.83 10.66 -43.68
CA LEU A 402 20.07 9.27 -44.06
C LEU A 402 21.20 9.02 -45.08
N ALA A 403 22.07 8.06 -44.76
CA ALA A 403 22.77 7.26 -45.76
C ALA A 403 22.96 5.83 -45.24
N ASP A 404 22.41 4.90 -46.02
CA ASP A 404 22.60 3.45 -45.93
C ASP A 404 24.07 3.06 -46.11
N THR A 405 24.53 1.99 -45.44
CA THR A 405 25.52 1.11 -46.06
C THR A 405 25.40 -0.32 -45.56
N GLU A 406 25.37 -1.21 -46.54
CA GLU A 406 25.18 -2.66 -46.46
C GLU A 406 26.38 -3.43 -45.88
N GLN A 407 26.04 -4.67 -45.55
CA GLN A 407 26.84 -5.86 -45.24
C GLN A 407 28.14 -6.07 -46.05
N ALA A 408 29.15 -6.64 -45.37
CA ALA A 408 29.98 -7.78 -45.80
C ALA A 408 30.88 -8.18 -44.59
N ASP A 409 30.80 -9.36 -43.98
CA ASP A 409 31.10 -10.75 -44.39
C ASP A 409 32.47 -11.23 -43.88
N ALA A 410 32.51 -12.54 -43.66
CA ALA A 410 33.39 -13.39 -42.87
C ALA A 410 34.92 -13.18 -42.95
N GLY A 411 35.58 -13.47 -41.82
CA GLY A 411 37.02 -13.73 -41.73
C GLY A 411 37.32 -14.72 -40.60
N GLN A 412 37.55 -15.98 -40.98
CA GLN A 412 37.93 -17.10 -40.14
C GLN A 412 39.34 -16.91 -39.53
N ASN A 413 39.54 -17.37 -38.29
CA ASN A 413 40.83 -17.97 -37.92
C ASN A 413 40.67 -18.95 -36.74
N GLU A 414 40.87 -20.23 -37.05
CA GLU A 414 41.08 -21.32 -36.08
C GLU A 414 42.51 -21.25 -35.52
N GLN A 415 42.66 -21.34 -34.20
CA GLN A 415 43.77 -22.07 -33.60
C GLN A 415 43.25 -22.93 -32.45
N VAL A 416 43.53 -24.22 -32.59
CA VAL A 416 43.19 -25.32 -31.70
C VAL A 416 44.32 -25.49 -30.69
N GLU A 417 44.01 -25.43 -29.39
CA GLU A 417 44.77 -26.17 -28.38
C GLU A 417 43.83 -26.99 -27.49
N LYS A 418 44.19 -28.28 -27.40
CA LYS A 418 43.51 -29.32 -26.63
C LYS A 418 43.86 -29.17 -25.16
N GLU A 419 42.86 -28.94 -24.30
CA GLU A 419 42.92 -29.45 -22.92
C GLU A 419 41.63 -30.15 -22.50
N ARG A 420 41.87 -31.23 -21.74
CA ARG A 420 41.02 -32.30 -21.27
C ARG A 420 39.65 -31.88 -20.70
N GLY A 421 38.60 -32.29 -21.40
CA GLY A 421 37.40 -32.96 -20.89
C GLY A 421 37.02 -32.78 -19.42
N THR A 422 36.34 -31.68 -19.15
CA THR A 422 35.29 -31.60 -18.13
C THR A 422 33.98 -31.40 -18.87
N ALA A 423 32.94 -32.19 -18.54
CA ALA A 423 31.61 -32.02 -19.11
C ALA A 423 31.16 -30.56 -18.93
N PRO A 424 30.52 -29.91 -19.92
CA PRO A 424 29.99 -28.57 -19.72
C PRO A 424 28.87 -28.68 -18.70
N THR A 425 29.16 -28.34 -17.44
CA THR A 425 28.12 -27.79 -16.58
C THR A 425 27.54 -26.64 -17.35
N ARG A 426 26.29 -26.80 -17.79
CA ARG A 426 25.51 -25.72 -18.38
C ARG A 426 25.36 -24.71 -17.23
N GLU A 427 26.32 -23.79 -17.10
CA GLU A 427 26.10 -22.54 -16.39
C GLU A 427 24.79 -22.04 -16.95
N VAL A 428 23.76 -22.00 -16.11
CA VAL A 428 22.70 -21.02 -16.31
C VAL A 428 23.49 -19.74 -16.50
N THR A 429 23.54 -19.23 -17.74
CA THR A 429 24.23 -17.99 -18.02
C THR A 429 23.58 -17.01 -17.06
N GLU A 430 24.27 -16.64 -15.98
CA GLU A 430 23.77 -15.60 -15.10
C GLU A 430 23.57 -14.43 -16.03
N ILE A 431 22.30 -14.10 -16.27
CA ILE A 431 21.97 -12.86 -16.94
C ILE A 431 22.53 -11.82 -15.97
N ARG A 432 23.70 -11.27 -16.29
CA ARG A 432 24.28 -10.17 -15.52
C ARG A 432 23.20 -9.11 -15.43
N SER A 433 22.60 -8.96 -14.26
CA SER A 433 21.61 -7.93 -13.99
C SER A 433 22.34 -6.61 -13.78
N LEU A 434 22.80 -6.07 -14.90
CA LEU A 434 23.44 -4.78 -14.98
C LEU A 434 22.47 -3.68 -14.51
N ALA A 435 23.06 -2.60 -14.00
CA ALA A 435 22.34 -1.36 -13.76
C ALA A 435 21.68 -0.85 -15.06
N GLY A 436 20.57 -0.13 -14.91
CA GLY A 436 19.90 0.53 -16.02
C GLY A 436 18.82 -0.30 -16.71
N ARG A 437 18.20 -1.23 -15.98
CA ARG A 437 17.07 -2.01 -16.48
C ARG A 437 15.95 -1.08 -16.96
N LEU A 438 15.34 -1.37 -18.12
CA LEU A 438 14.30 -0.53 -18.75
C LEU A 438 14.76 0.91 -19.05
N GLY A 439 16.07 1.13 -19.22
CA GLY A 439 16.61 2.48 -19.45
C GLY A 439 16.69 3.32 -18.18
N SER A 440 16.64 2.70 -16.99
CA SER A 440 16.75 3.40 -15.71
C SER A 440 18.07 4.17 -15.63
N PRO A 441 18.08 5.46 -15.25
CA PRO A 441 19.33 6.19 -15.06
C PRO A 441 20.08 5.67 -13.83
N ARG A 442 21.42 5.75 -13.84
CA ARG A 442 22.24 5.47 -12.66
C ARG A 442 22.24 6.70 -11.75
N PRO A 443 21.72 6.63 -10.51
CA PRO A 443 21.68 7.78 -9.63
C PRO A 443 23.07 8.07 -9.05
N ALA A 444 23.56 9.29 -9.26
CA ALA A 444 24.89 9.70 -8.81
C ALA A 444 24.97 9.95 -7.29
N HIS A 445 23.88 10.46 -6.69
CA HIS A 445 23.81 10.89 -5.28
C HIS A 445 25.05 11.67 -4.81
N ALA A 446 25.54 12.60 -5.65
CA ALA A 446 26.78 13.32 -5.41
C ALA A 446 26.71 14.09 -4.08
N GLY A 447 27.69 13.87 -3.21
CA GLY A 447 27.76 14.50 -1.90
C GLY A 447 26.88 13.88 -0.82
N LEU A 448 26.16 12.79 -1.08
CA LEU A 448 25.38 12.05 -0.10
C LEU A 448 26.21 10.90 0.52
N PRO A 449 26.56 10.96 1.82
CA PRO A 449 27.34 9.90 2.45
C PRO A 449 26.61 8.54 2.51
N PRO A 450 27.31 7.40 2.40
CA PRO A 450 26.72 6.05 2.38
C PRO A 450 25.77 5.73 3.55
N VAL A 451 26.03 6.29 4.74
CA VAL A 451 25.18 6.11 5.93
C VAL A 451 23.71 6.46 5.69
N HIS A 452 23.40 7.33 4.72
CA HIS A 452 22.01 7.63 4.35
C HIS A 452 21.31 6.40 3.78
N PHE A 453 21.98 5.55 3.00
CA PHE A 453 21.39 4.33 2.46
C PHE A 453 21.28 3.20 3.49
N GLU A 454 21.99 3.31 4.61
CA GLU A 454 21.79 2.43 5.77
C GLU A 454 20.56 2.83 6.59
N LYS A 455 20.21 4.13 6.61
CA LYS A 455 19.16 4.70 7.48
C LYS A 455 17.87 5.04 6.74
N LEU A 456 17.93 5.35 5.46
CA LEU A 456 16.82 5.82 4.65
C LEU A 456 16.60 4.84 3.49
N SER A 457 15.33 4.55 3.22
CA SER A 457 14.93 3.90 1.99
C SER A 457 15.02 4.86 0.81
N CYS A 458 15.16 4.35 -0.43
CA CYS A 458 15.03 5.19 -1.64
C CYS A 458 13.69 5.94 -1.65
N THR A 459 12.63 5.30 -1.16
CA THR A 459 11.30 5.89 -1.04
C THR A 459 11.23 7.05 -0.06
N ALA A 460 12.07 7.11 0.99
CA ALA A 460 12.08 8.27 1.91
C ALA A 460 12.41 9.57 1.18
N CYS A 461 13.38 9.53 0.26
CA CYS A 461 13.76 10.71 -0.51
C CYS A 461 12.88 10.91 -1.74
N HIS A 462 12.33 9.83 -2.32
CA HIS A 462 11.70 9.89 -3.63
C HIS A 462 10.19 9.62 -3.68
N ALA A 463 9.52 9.06 -2.67
CA ALA A 463 8.11 8.64 -2.82
C ALA A 463 7.12 9.52 -2.05
N GLY A 464 5.93 9.68 -2.63
CA GLY A 464 4.82 10.38 -2.01
C GLY A 464 4.91 11.91 -2.05
N PRO A 465 3.95 12.60 -1.42
CA PRO A 465 3.96 14.06 -1.34
C PRO A 465 5.22 14.56 -0.61
N LEU A 466 5.63 15.79 -0.86
CA LEU A 466 6.65 16.43 -0.03
C LEU A 466 6.12 16.61 1.41
N PRO A 467 6.95 16.40 2.44
CA PRO A 467 6.56 16.66 3.82
C PRO A 467 6.25 18.14 4.02
N ARG A 468 5.12 18.41 4.68
CA ARG A 468 4.75 19.74 5.20
C ARG A 468 4.85 19.73 6.73
N ASP A 469 4.47 20.81 7.39
CA ASP A 469 4.49 20.90 8.86
C ASP A 469 3.62 19.83 9.55
N GLN A 470 2.58 19.36 8.85
CA GLN A 470 1.71 18.27 9.27
C GLN A 470 1.54 17.26 8.14
N ALA A 471 1.26 16.01 8.51
CA ALA A 471 0.85 14.98 7.55
C ALA A 471 -0.44 15.39 6.83
N LEU A 472 -0.51 15.11 5.53
CA LEU A 472 -1.64 15.47 4.68
C LEU A 472 -2.71 14.38 4.73
N GLY A 473 -3.97 14.76 4.49
CA GLY A 473 -5.00 13.78 4.22
C GLY A 473 -4.72 13.07 2.90
N ILE A 474 -5.01 11.76 2.83
CA ILE A 474 -4.84 10.97 1.62
C ILE A 474 -6.11 10.16 1.39
N MET A 475 -6.73 10.31 0.22
CA MET A 475 -7.74 9.36 -0.23
C MET A 475 -7.11 8.31 -1.13
N THR A 476 -7.59 7.07 -1.05
CA THR A 476 -7.18 5.94 -1.89
C THR A 476 -8.40 5.32 -2.55
N SER A 477 -8.25 4.70 -3.72
CA SER A 477 -9.38 4.04 -4.38
C SER A 477 -9.84 2.79 -3.64
N LEU A 478 -8.92 2.11 -2.95
CA LEU A 478 -9.25 0.94 -2.14
C LEU A 478 -10.16 1.32 -0.96
N ALA A 479 -9.81 2.35 -0.21
CA ALA A 479 -10.61 2.76 0.96
C ALA A 479 -11.81 3.66 0.61
N HIS A 480 -11.67 4.55 -0.37
CA HIS A 480 -12.64 5.62 -0.67
C HIS A 480 -13.30 5.53 -2.04
N SER A 481 -13.09 4.42 -2.76
CA SER A 481 -13.73 4.17 -4.06
C SER A 481 -13.51 5.27 -5.11
N LEU A 482 -12.33 5.90 -5.18
CA LEU A 482 -12.05 7.00 -6.12
C LEU A 482 -12.30 6.68 -7.62
N GLY A 483 -12.41 5.40 -8.00
CA GLY A 483 -12.84 4.97 -9.33
C GLY A 483 -14.35 5.09 -9.59
N GLU A 484 -15.15 5.34 -8.56
CA GLU A 484 -16.61 5.50 -8.63
C GLU A 484 -17.01 6.95 -8.89
N LYS A 485 -18.11 7.11 -9.64
CA LYS A 485 -18.68 8.41 -9.98
C LYS A 485 -19.53 8.95 -8.81
N GLU A 486 -18.88 9.61 -7.87
CA GLU A 486 -19.51 10.19 -6.69
C GLU A 486 -18.94 11.57 -6.35
N HIS A 487 -19.71 12.34 -5.58
CA HIS A 487 -19.22 13.58 -4.97
C HIS A 487 -18.41 13.24 -3.72
N ARG A 488 -17.27 13.92 -3.54
CA ARG A 488 -16.37 13.71 -2.40
C ARG A 488 -15.89 15.04 -1.88
N SER A 489 -15.92 15.17 -0.56
CA SER A 489 -15.46 16.31 0.22
C SER A 489 -13.97 16.20 0.59
N GLY A 490 -13.41 14.99 0.62
CA GLY A 490 -12.09 14.70 1.18
C GLY A 490 -12.13 14.44 2.67
N GLN A 491 -13.31 14.46 3.28
CA GLN A 491 -13.54 14.25 4.70
C GLN A 491 -14.18 12.89 5.01
N GLU A 492 -14.35 12.03 4.01
CA GLU A 492 -14.93 10.71 4.19
C GLU A 492 -14.05 9.82 5.06
N LEU A 493 -14.67 8.90 5.82
CA LEU A 493 -13.94 7.81 6.46
C LEU A 493 -13.47 6.79 5.39
N PRO A 494 -12.30 6.16 5.58
CA PRO A 494 -11.44 6.29 6.75
C PRO A 494 -10.46 7.47 6.68
N ARG A 495 -10.08 8.01 7.83
CA ARG A 495 -9.09 9.10 7.92
C ARG A 495 -7.67 8.56 7.73
N ILE A 496 -7.17 8.63 6.49
CA ILE A 496 -5.80 8.24 6.15
C ILE A 496 -4.92 9.48 6.02
N LEU A 497 -3.76 9.47 6.69
CA LEU A 497 -2.77 10.55 6.68
C LEU A 497 -1.44 10.10 6.06
N GLY A 498 -0.69 11.04 5.48
CA GLY A 498 0.68 10.81 5.03
C GLY A 498 1.29 12.01 4.28
N PRO A 499 2.60 11.98 3.96
CA PRO A 499 3.54 10.92 4.31
C PRO A 499 3.96 10.99 5.78
N VAL A 500 3.99 9.84 6.45
CA VAL A 500 4.54 9.69 7.81
C VAL A 500 5.88 8.96 7.72
N TYR A 501 6.96 9.62 8.13
CA TYR A 501 8.30 9.05 8.09
C TYR A 501 8.57 8.26 9.36
N ALA A 502 8.65 6.94 9.24
CA ALA A 502 8.82 6.06 10.37
C ALA A 502 9.80 4.93 10.06
N LYS A 503 10.40 4.39 11.11
CA LYS A 503 11.37 3.30 11.01
C LYS A 503 10.67 1.94 10.89
N GLN A 504 11.11 1.12 9.94
CA GLN A 504 10.68 -0.26 9.74
C GLN A 504 11.59 -1.27 10.48
N PRO A 505 11.19 -2.56 10.59
CA PRO A 505 12.01 -3.59 11.22
C PRO A 505 13.39 -3.79 10.60
N ASP A 506 13.55 -3.47 9.30
CA ASP A 506 14.84 -3.49 8.60
C ASP A 506 15.81 -2.38 9.06
N GLY A 507 15.37 -1.50 9.96
CA GLY A 507 16.16 -0.41 10.52
C GLY A 507 16.16 0.86 9.69
N ARG A 508 15.53 0.88 8.51
CA ARG A 508 15.45 2.04 7.62
C ARG A 508 14.16 2.83 7.80
N ILE A 509 14.20 4.10 7.44
CA ILE A 509 13.06 5.01 7.46
C ILE A 509 12.37 4.96 6.09
N TYR A 510 11.04 4.83 6.12
CA TYR A 510 10.18 4.85 4.94
C TYR A 510 9.06 5.89 5.14
N PRO A 511 8.53 6.47 4.05
CA PRO A 511 7.28 7.18 4.11
C PRO A 511 6.13 6.18 4.17
N HIS A 512 5.14 6.45 5.02
CA HIS A 512 3.97 5.60 5.22
C HIS A 512 2.68 6.41 5.02
N ARG A 513 1.62 5.70 4.65
CA ARG A 513 0.25 6.09 4.97
C ARG A 513 -0.08 5.53 6.35
N VAL A 514 -0.89 6.25 7.09
CA VAL A 514 -1.32 5.84 8.43
C VAL A 514 -2.80 6.08 8.64
N MET A 515 -3.41 5.33 9.54
CA MET A 515 -4.74 5.63 10.09
C MET A 515 -4.81 5.12 11.53
N TRP A 516 -5.80 5.59 12.28
CA TRP A 516 -6.16 5.02 13.56
C TRP A 516 -7.48 4.28 13.42
N PRO A 517 -7.64 3.11 14.04
CA PRO A 517 -8.91 2.42 13.99
C PRO A 517 -9.98 3.19 14.79
N ALA A 518 -11.24 3.04 14.36
CA ALA A 518 -12.37 3.41 15.19
C ALA A 518 -13.48 2.37 15.06
N PHE A 519 -13.92 1.80 16.17
CA PHE A 519 -14.85 0.67 16.15
C PHE A 519 -15.49 0.48 17.53
N TRP A 520 -16.59 -0.27 17.53
CA TRP A 520 -17.30 -0.69 18.74
C TRP A 520 -16.79 -2.07 19.15
N ALA A 521 -16.62 -2.29 20.44
CA ALA A 521 -15.98 -3.47 20.99
C ALA A 521 -16.66 -3.93 22.29
N VAL A 522 -16.45 -5.20 22.62
CA VAL A 522 -16.67 -5.70 23.97
C VAL A 522 -15.33 -5.78 24.68
N ILE A 523 -15.34 -5.47 25.98
CA ILE A 523 -14.15 -5.64 26.83
C ILE A 523 -14.25 -6.99 27.52
N GLN A 524 -13.30 -7.88 27.22
CA GLN A 524 -13.18 -9.19 27.86
C GLN A 524 -11.71 -9.44 28.20
N ASP A 525 -11.42 -9.81 29.44
CA ASP A 525 -10.05 -10.11 29.92
C ASP A 525 -9.03 -9.00 29.58
N ASP A 526 -9.42 -7.73 29.77
CA ASP A 526 -8.64 -6.52 29.44
C ASP A 526 -8.27 -6.37 27.95
N THR A 527 -8.90 -7.13 27.05
CA THR A 527 -8.74 -7.03 25.60
C THR A 527 -9.97 -6.42 24.93
N LEU A 528 -9.75 -5.62 23.89
CA LEU A 528 -10.81 -5.02 23.09
C LEU A 528 -11.11 -5.89 21.88
N ARG A 529 -12.25 -6.60 21.92
CA ARG A 529 -12.69 -7.40 20.78
C ARG A 529 -13.66 -6.59 19.91
N PRO A 530 -13.30 -6.25 18.66
CA PRO A 530 -14.21 -5.55 17.76
C PRO A 530 -15.49 -6.35 17.52
N LEU A 531 -16.60 -5.62 17.38
CA LEU A 531 -17.89 -6.16 16.97
C LEU A 531 -18.07 -6.06 15.45
N ASP A 532 -18.92 -6.92 14.90
CA ASP A 532 -19.38 -6.82 13.52
C ASP A 532 -20.06 -5.44 13.27
N PRO A 533 -19.57 -4.63 12.32
CA PRO A 533 -20.13 -3.32 12.04
C PRO A 533 -21.60 -3.30 11.63
N GLU A 534 -22.13 -4.35 10.97
CA GLU A 534 -23.54 -4.40 10.58
C GLU A 534 -24.43 -4.59 11.81
N SER A 535 -24.09 -5.57 12.65
CA SER A 535 -24.74 -5.79 13.95
C SER A 535 -24.70 -4.54 14.83
N VAL A 536 -23.56 -3.84 14.88
CA VAL A 536 -23.41 -2.57 15.61
C VAL A 536 -24.41 -1.53 15.12
N TYR A 537 -24.57 -1.36 13.81
CA TYR A 537 -25.55 -0.41 13.27
C TYR A 537 -26.97 -0.77 13.72
N ASP A 538 -27.36 -2.04 13.63
CA ASP A 538 -28.72 -2.47 13.97
C ASP A 538 -29.07 -2.26 15.43
N ILE A 539 -28.13 -2.54 16.33
CA ILE A 539 -28.26 -2.30 17.78
C ILE A 539 -28.31 -0.79 18.07
N THR A 540 -27.39 -0.03 17.50
CA THR A 540 -27.15 1.38 17.89
C THR A 540 -27.96 2.41 17.11
N ARG A 541 -28.67 2.04 16.03
CA ARG A 541 -29.43 2.99 15.19
C ARG A 541 -30.44 3.84 15.97
N ARG A 542 -31.05 3.28 17.04
CA ARG A 542 -32.07 4.00 17.85
C ARG A 542 -31.46 4.93 18.89
N SER A 543 -30.28 4.58 19.40
CA SER A 543 -29.54 5.35 20.40
C SER A 543 -28.75 6.48 19.74
N LEU A 544 -27.97 6.17 18.69
CA LEU A 544 -27.18 7.16 17.93
C LEU A 544 -28.07 8.12 17.12
N ARG A 545 -29.12 7.59 16.46
CA ARG A 545 -30.04 8.35 15.59
C ARG A 545 -29.36 9.12 14.44
N VAL A 546 -28.20 8.69 14.01
CA VAL A 546 -27.46 9.25 12.86
C VAL A 546 -28.10 8.77 11.57
N ARG A 547 -28.35 9.69 10.65
CA ARG A 547 -28.95 9.37 9.34
C ARG A 547 -27.90 9.12 8.27
N ASN A 548 -26.91 9.98 8.21
CA ASN A 548 -25.91 10.02 7.15
C ASN A 548 -24.50 9.85 7.72
N ASP A 549 -24.11 10.71 8.66
CA ASP A 549 -22.71 10.82 9.07
C ASP A 549 -22.54 11.20 10.55
N PHE A 550 -21.88 10.33 11.29
CA PHE A 550 -21.65 10.42 12.73
C PHE A 550 -20.86 11.68 13.09
N GLN A 551 -19.87 12.03 12.27
CA GLN A 551 -19.01 13.16 12.57
C GLN A 551 -19.76 14.49 12.44
N THR A 552 -20.56 14.67 11.39
CA THR A 552 -21.34 15.89 11.16
C THR A 552 -22.61 15.98 11.99
N GLU A 553 -23.22 14.85 12.39
CA GLU A 553 -24.46 14.84 13.19
C GLU A 553 -24.23 14.78 14.69
N ILE A 554 -23.15 14.14 15.16
CA ILE A 554 -22.85 13.98 16.59
C ILE A 554 -21.66 14.83 17.02
N VAL A 555 -20.53 14.75 16.31
CA VAL A 555 -19.27 15.37 16.78
C VAL A 555 -19.16 16.86 16.43
N MET A 556 -19.68 17.27 15.28
CA MET A 556 -19.72 18.65 14.81
C MET A 556 -21.13 19.01 14.32
N PRO A 557 -22.16 18.96 15.18
CA PRO A 557 -23.54 19.21 14.78
C PRO A 557 -23.73 20.60 14.20
N GLU A 558 -24.71 20.76 13.31
CA GLU A 558 -25.15 22.08 12.87
C GLU A 558 -25.92 22.79 14.01
N LEU A 559 -25.58 24.05 14.26
CA LEU A 559 -26.28 24.87 15.25
C LEU A 559 -27.64 25.31 14.70
N ARG A 560 -28.64 25.39 15.58
CA ARG A 560 -29.95 25.93 15.24
C ARG A 560 -29.82 27.41 14.91
N SER A 561 -30.70 27.92 14.05
CA SER A 561 -30.69 29.34 13.69
C SER A 561 -30.82 30.28 14.90
N SER A 562 -31.48 29.86 15.99
CA SER A 562 -31.54 30.62 17.23
C SER A 562 -30.18 30.75 17.93
N GLU A 563 -29.39 29.68 17.93
CA GLU A 563 -28.06 29.63 18.56
C GLU A 563 -27.05 30.44 17.72
N LEU A 564 -27.10 30.30 16.39
CA LEU A 564 -26.30 31.14 15.49
C LEU A 564 -26.64 32.62 15.65
N LYS A 565 -27.93 32.94 15.77
CA LYS A 565 -28.41 34.31 15.98
C LYS A 565 -27.88 34.91 17.29
N GLU A 566 -27.80 34.11 18.35
CA GLU A 566 -27.22 34.53 19.62
C GLU A 566 -25.69 34.71 19.55
N LEU A 567 -25.00 33.82 18.81
CA LEU A 567 -23.53 33.81 18.71
C LEU A 567 -22.96 34.92 17.82
N ILE A 568 -23.53 35.13 16.64
CA ILE A 568 -22.98 36.07 15.63
C ILE A 568 -23.93 37.23 15.29
N GLY A 569 -25.13 37.26 15.89
CA GLY A 569 -26.06 38.38 15.80
C GLY A 569 -27.14 38.25 14.72
N GLU A 570 -28.20 39.07 14.84
CA GLU A 570 -29.42 38.98 14.01
C GLU A 570 -29.19 39.20 12.51
N ASP A 571 -28.22 40.04 12.14
CA ASP A 571 -27.96 40.39 10.75
C ASP A 571 -26.95 39.46 10.09
N ARG A 572 -26.13 38.75 10.87
CA ARG A 572 -25.01 37.93 10.38
C ARG A 572 -25.37 36.45 10.22
N TYR A 573 -26.27 35.91 11.03
CA TYR A 573 -26.56 34.46 11.01
C TYR A 573 -27.15 33.91 9.70
N ARG A 574 -27.62 34.80 8.80
CA ARG A 574 -28.14 34.44 7.47
C ARG A 574 -27.14 34.65 6.34
N VAL A 575 -25.97 35.22 6.64
CA VAL A 575 -24.89 35.43 5.67
C VAL A 575 -24.21 34.08 5.39
N ASP A 576 -23.77 33.87 4.15
CA ASP A 576 -23.05 32.66 3.75
C ASP A 576 -21.83 32.44 4.67
N PRO A 577 -21.60 31.22 5.19
CA PRO A 577 -20.45 30.92 6.04
C PRO A 577 -19.09 31.29 5.44
N GLN A 578 -18.97 31.35 4.11
CA GLN A 578 -17.74 31.78 3.43
C GLN A 578 -17.47 33.30 3.56
N GLU A 579 -18.50 34.09 3.88
CA GLU A 579 -18.41 35.54 4.10
C GLU A 579 -18.34 35.90 5.59
N TRP A 580 -18.28 34.91 6.47
CA TRP A 580 -18.02 35.14 7.89
C TRP A 580 -16.57 35.60 8.08
N THR A 581 -16.39 36.49 9.05
CA THR A 581 -15.06 36.85 9.54
C THR A 581 -14.41 35.65 10.23
N ASP A 582 -13.08 35.67 10.35
CA ASP A 582 -12.34 34.62 11.08
C ASP A 582 -12.84 34.47 12.52
N GLU A 583 -13.18 35.59 13.18
CA GLU A 583 -13.70 35.59 14.56
C GLU A 583 -15.08 34.94 14.66
N GLU A 584 -15.99 35.26 13.72
CA GLU A 584 -17.32 34.63 13.63
C GLU A 584 -17.19 33.12 13.38
N THR A 585 -16.30 32.75 12.45
CA THR A 585 -16.02 31.34 12.13
C THR A 585 -15.51 30.60 13.36
N GLN A 586 -14.53 31.15 14.07
CA GLN A 586 -13.98 30.55 15.29
C GLN A 586 -15.05 30.41 16.39
N LYS A 587 -15.89 31.43 16.60
CA LYS A 587 -16.99 31.38 17.58
C LYS A 587 -17.99 30.27 17.26
N VAL A 588 -18.42 30.16 16.01
CA VAL A 588 -19.36 29.12 15.58
C VAL A 588 -18.71 27.74 15.69
N GLN A 589 -17.46 27.57 15.25
CA GLN A 589 -16.75 26.29 15.36
C GLN A 589 -16.58 25.85 16.82
N ALA A 590 -16.21 26.75 17.73
CA ALA A 590 -16.10 26.46 19.15
C ALA A 590 -17.44 26.05 19.77
N ALA A 591 -18.54 26.73 19.40
CA ALA A 591 -19.88 26.38 19.86
C ALA A 591 -20.35 25.01 19.32
N ARG A 592 -20.05 24.70 18.05
CA ARG A 592 -20.33 23.38 17.47
C ARG A 592 -19.56 22.28 18.17
N GLN A 593 -18.28 22.49 18.46
CA GLN A 593 -17.45 21.53 19.17
C GLN A 593 -17.98 21.28 20.59
N ALA A 594 -18.38 22.33 21.31
CA ALA A 594 -18.97 22.20 22.65
C ALA A 594 -20.29 21.41 22.62
N ALA A 595 -21.20 21.76 21.70
CA ALA A 595 -22.46 21.05 21.52
C ALA A 595 -22.24 19.59 21.11
N GLY A 596 -21.27 19.34 20.23
CA GLY A 596 -20.91 18.00 19.79
C GLY A 596 -20.28 17.15 20.88
N GLN A 597 -19.54 17.75 21.81
CA GLN A 597 -18.97 17.04 22.95
C GLN A 597 -20.07 16.56 23.92
N GLU A 598 -21.08 17.39 24.20
CA GLU A 598 -22.25 16.99 24.98
C GLU A 598 -23.06 15.89 24.27
N LEU A 599 -23.33 16.06 22.97
CA LEU A 599 -24.10 15.10 22.19
C LEU A 599 -23.37 13.76 22.04
N PHE A 600 -22.04 13.78 21.86
CA PHE A 600 -21.22 12.57 21.82
C PHE A 600 -21.31 11.80 23.12
N GLN A 601 -21.18 12.47 24.27
CA GLN A 601 -21.31 11.84 25.58
C GLN A 601 -22.68 11.17 25.75
N GLU A 602 -23.77 11.87 25.42
CA GLU A 602 -25.13 11.33 25.51
C GLU A 602 -25.33 10.12 24.57
N LYS A 603 -24.99 10.28 23.29
CA LYS A 603 -25.31 9.29 22.25
C LYS A 603 -24.45 8.05 22.33
N VAL A 604 -23.15 8.20 22.59
CA VAL A 604 -22.25 7.06 22.74
C VAL A 604 -22.56 6.30 24.02
N ALA A 605 -22.87 6.98 25.15
CA ALA A 605 -23.31 6.29 26.36
C ALA A 605 -24.56 5.43 26.11
N ALA A 606 -25.58 6.00 25.45
CA ALA A 606 -26.79 5.27 25.12
C ALA A 606 -26.54 4.10 24.15
N ALA A 607 -25.60 4.24 23.22
CA ALA A 607 -25.22 3.18 22.29
C ALA A 607 -24.46 2.04 22.98
N LEU A 608 -23.52 2.35 23.88
CA LEU A 608 -22.82 1.35 24.68
C LEU A 608 -23.77 0.59 25.60
N ALA A 609 -24.72 1.29 26.23
CA ALA A 609 -25.75 0.64 27.05
C ALA A 609 -26.62 -0.33 26.23
N ALA A 610 -27.02 0.07 25.01
CA ALA A 610 -27.78 -0.80 24.11
C ALA A 610 -26.99 -2.04 23.68
N ILE A 611 -25.69 -1.90 23.41
CA ILE A 611 -24.80 -3.04 23.09
C ILE A 611 -24.68 -3.99 24.29
N GLN A 612 -24.49 -3.46 25.50
CA GLN A 612 -24.41 -4.27 26.72
C GLN A 612 -25.71 -5.04 26.99
N GLU A 613 -26.86 -4.39 26.79
CA GLU A 613 -28.18 -5.02 26.96
C GLU A 613 -28.41 -6.12 25.92
N GLU A 614 -28.19 -5.84 24.64
CA GLU A 614 -28.45 -6.81 23.56
C GLU A 614 -27.52 -8.03 23.62
N LEU A 615 -26.22 -7.80 23.88
CA LEU A 615 -25.22 -8.87 23.88
C LEU A 615 -25.04 -9.55 25.25
N GLY A 616 -25.70 -9.04 26.30
CA GLY A 616 -25.56 -9.57 27.66
C GLY A 616 -24.14 -9.47 28.23
N VAL A 617 -23.36 -8.47 27.79
CA VAL A 617 -21.96 -8.27 28.20
C VAL A 617 -21.83 -7.21 29.30
N GLU A 618 -20.86 -7.39 30.20
CA GLU A 618 -20.66 -6.46 31.33
C GLU A 618 -20.21 -5.07 30.85
N ARG A 619 -19.30 -5.00 29.87
CA ARG A 619 -18.73 -3.74 29.41
C ARG A 619 -18.52 -3.72 27.89
N ALA A 620 -19.06 -2.69 27.26
CA ALA A 620 -18.78 -2.33 25.89
C ALA A 620 -17.89 -1.08 25.81
N ALA A 621 -17.22 -0.91 24.67
CA ALA A 621 -16.40 0.26 24.40
C ALA A 621 -16.57 0.76 22.96
N TYR A 622 -16.30 2.05 22.77
CA TYR A 622 -16.07 2.66 21.48
C TYR A 622 -14.64 3.17 21.44
N VAL A 623 -13.87 2.76 20.44
CA VAL A 623 -12.49 3.18 20.25
C VAL A 623 -12.46 4.21 19.14
N SER A 624 -11.73 5.33 19.33
CA SER A 624 -11.45 6.30 18.27
C SER A 624 -10.23 7.14 18.61
N SER A 625 -9.39 7.43 17.61
CA SER A 625 -8.22 8.32 17.75
C SER A 625 -7.26 7.89 18.87
N GLY A 626 -7.17 6.58 19.15
CA GLY A 626 -6.39 6.02 20.26
C GLY A 626 -7.03 6.13 21.65
N THR A 627 -8.22 6.72 21.76
CA THR A 627 -8.99 6.80 23.00
C THR A 627 -10.03 5.69 23.07
N VAL A 628 -10.18 5.08 24.25
CA VAL A 628 -11.21 4.07 24.53
C VAL A 628 -12.29 4.71 25.41
N TYR A 629 -13.52 4.79 24.91
CA TYR A 629 -14.69 5.27 25.62
C TYR A 629 -15.51 4.08 26.10
N ALA A 630 -15.80 3.99 27.40
CA ALA A 630 -16.64 2.95 27.98
C ALA A 630 -17.73 3.58 28.87
N THR A 631 -18.75 2.81 29.24
CA THR A 631 -19.75 3.24 30.23
C THR A 631 -19.08 3.60 31.56
N SER A 632 -19.52 4.72 32.15
CA SER A 632 -19.06 5.15 33.48
C SER A 632 -19.51 4.16 34.57
N ALA A 633 -18.75 4.08 35.67
CA ALA A 633 -19.06 3.18 36.80
C ALA A 633 -20.39 3.49 37.51
N ASP A 634 -20.88 4.73 37.43
CA ASP A 634 -22.20 5.15 37.92
C ASP A 634 -23.33 4.89 36.93
N GLY A 635 -23.01 4.42 35.72
CA GLY A 635 -23.97 4.20 34.63
C GLY A 635 -24.47 5.49 33.98
N GLU A 636 -23.97 6.66 34.39
CA GLU A 636 -24.35 7.96 33.83
C GLU A 636 -23.22 8.48 32.91
N GLY A 637 -23.36 8.24 31.61
CA GLY A 637 -22.42 8.74 30.59
C GLY A 637 -21.26 7.80 30.27
N ILE A 638 -20.20 8.36 29.68
CA ILE A 638 -18.99 7.62 29.30
C ILE A 638 -17.76 8.10 30.07
N GLN A 639 -16.82 7.19 30.30
CA GLN A 639 -15.49 7.47 30.83
C GLN A 639 -14.42 7.03 29.83
N LYS A 640 -13.25 7.65 29.89
CA LYS A 640 -12.08 7.22 29.11
C LYS A 640 -11.33 6.14 29.87
N LEU A 641 -10.95 5.07 29.19
CA LEU A 641 -10.14 4.00 29.74
C LEU A 641 -8.73 4.03 29.17
N GLU A 642 -7.75 3.86 30.04
CA GLU A 642 -6.38 3.53 29.67
C GLU A 642 -6.30 2.02 29.47
N VAL A 643 -6.30 1.57 28.21
CA VAL A 643 -6.16 0.16 27.85
C VAL A 643 -4.81 -0.05 27.19
N GLN A 644 -4.01 -0.98 27.70
CA GLN A 644 -2.71 -1.34 27.12
C GLN A 644 -2.89 -2.32 25.96
N ASP A 645 -3.66 -1.92 24.96
CA ASP A 645 -3.90 -2.68 23.74
C ASP A 645 -3.48 -1.84 22.51
N PRO A 646 -2.19 -1.90 22.12
CA PRO A 646 -1.69 -1.18 20.95
C PRO A 646 -2.26 -1.69 19.62
N GLN A 647 -2.85 -2.89 19.60
CA GLN A 647 -3.55 -3.41 18.43
C GLN A 647 -4.86 -2.64 18.21
N ALA A 648 -5.59 -2.36 19.29
CA ALA A 648 -6.85 -1.62 19.25
C ALA A 648 -6.69 -0.10 19.19
N THR A 649 -5.65 0.47 19.82
CA THR A 649 -5.51 1.93 19.99
C THR A 649 -4.41 2.55 19.13
N GLY A 650 -3.50 1.73 18.61
CA GLY A 650 -2.31 2.21 17.92
C GLY A 650 -2.56 2.60 16.46
N MET A 651 -1.57 3.30 15.91
CA MET A 651 -1.53 3.75 14.52
C MET A 651 -1.14 2.61 13.59
N ILE A 652 -2.06 2.15 12.74
CA ILE A 652 -1.72 1.27 11.62
C ILE A 652 -0.99 2.08 10.53
N ARG A 653 0.02 1.47 9.91
CA ARG A 653 0.86 2.11 8.90
C ARG A 653 1.27 1.15 7.79
N TRP A 654 1.33 1.64 6.56
CA TRP A 654 1.84 0.87 5.41
C TRP A 654 2.68 1.76 4.49
N PRO A 655 3.77 1.22 3.91
CA PRO A 655 4.74 2.00 3.15
C PRO A 655 4.17 2.58 1.85
N ILE A 656 4.65 3.78 1.49
CA ILE A 656 4.41 4.42 0.21
C ILE A 656 5.58 4.09 -0.73
N ALA A 657 5.27 3.45 -1.85
CA ALA A 657 6.23 3.08 -2.90
C ALA A 657 5.86 3.62 -4.30
N HIS A 658 4.93 4.58 -4.35
CA HIS A 658 4.40 5.15 -5.59
C HIS A 658 4.41 6.68 -5.53
N ARG A 659 4.10 7.31 -6.67
CA ARG A 659 4.29 8.76 -6.86
C ARG A 659 5.75 9.09 -6.62
N VAL A 660 6.61 8.32 -7.29
CA VAL A 660 8.05 8.52 -7.25
C VAL A 660 8.37 9.84 -7.95
N ARG A 661 8.98 10.74 -7.18
CA ARG A 661 9.44 12.05 -7.59
C ARG A 661 10.71 11.93 -8.43
N PRO A 662 10.89 12.80 -9.44
CA PRO A 662 12.15 12.90 -10.16
C PRO A 662 13.28 13.36 -9.22
N ALA A 663 14.53 13.16 -9.65
CA ALA A 663 15.72 13.52 -8.86
C ALA A 663 15.74 15.01 -8.44
N GLY A 664 15.25 15.93 -9.29
CA GLY A 664 15.16 17.36 -8.97
C GLY A 664 14.16 17.72 -7.86
N TRP A 665 13.35 16.75 -7.41
CA TRP A 665 12.32 16.92 -6.38
C TRP A 665 12.52 15.95 -5.20
N SER A 666 13.68 15.28 -5.12
CA SER A 666 14.01 14.43 -3.98
C SER A 666 14.39 15.25 -2.75
N LEU A 667 14.12 14.73 -1.56
CA LEU A 667 14.58 15.37 -0.33
C LEU A 667 16.12 15.44 -0.28
N GLY A 668 16.63 16.60 0.13
CA GLY A 668 18.06 16.89 0.23
C GLY A 668 18.68 17.45 -1.04
N ILE A 669 17.91 17.65 -2.11
CA ILE A 669 18.40 18.16 -3.40
C ILE A 669 18.97 19.57 -3.29
N THR A 670 18.46 20.39 -2.38
CA THR A 670 18.96 21.76 -2.15
C THR A 670 20.18 21.80 -1.23
N GLY A 671 20.60 20.66 -0.70
CA GLY A 671 21.77 20.49 0.14
C GLY A 671 21.46 19.97 1.55
N CYS A 672 22.52 19.76 2.34
CA CYS A 672 22.43 19.06 3.62
C CYS A 672 21.46 19.70 4.62
N THR A 673 21.32 21.03 4.63
CA THR A 673 20.49 21.78 5.59
C THR A 673 18.99 21.64 5.36
N GLU A 674 18.57 21.10 4.20
CA GLU A 674 17.17 20.75 3.95
C GLU A 674 16.68 19.68 4.93
N CYS A 675 17.57 18.73 5.27
CA CYS A 675 17.28 17.67 6.24
C CYS A 675 17.98 17.90 7.59
N HIS A 676 19.18 18.48 7.60
CA HIS A 676 19.96 18.73 8.81
C HIS A 676 19.79 20.16 9.33
N SER A 677 18.54 20.55 9.59
CA SER A 677 18.18 21.80 10.27
C SER A 677 17.08 21.57 11.29
N ASP A 678 16.93 22.51 12.22
CA ASP A 678 15.93 22.38 13.29
C ASP A 678 14.49 22.47 12.78
N SER A 679 14.29 23.01 11.57
CA SER A 679 13.00 23.13 10.87
C SER A 679 12.82 22.08 9.77
N ALA A 680 13.69 21.08 9.66
CA ALA A 680 13.61 20.08 8.61
C ALA A 680 12.36 19.20 8.77
N THR A 681 11.39 19.36 7.86
CA THR A 681 10.07 18.71 7.92
C THR A 681 10.14 17.19 7.86
N LEU A 682 11.22 16.60 7.34
CA LEU A 682 11.48 15.16 7.47
C LEU A 682 11.45 14.67 8.93
N PHE A 683 11.83 15.52 9.89
CA PHE A 683 11.90 15.22 11.31
C PHE A 683 10.86 15.98 12.13
N THR A 684 10.58 17.23 11.78
CA THR A 684 9.70 18.13 12.55
C THR A 684 8.24 18.09 12.13
N SER A 685 7.92 17.54 10.96
CA SER A 685 6.53 17.31 10.58
C SER A 685 5.82 16.50 11.66
N THR A 686 4.53 16.73 11.83
CA THR A 686 3.75 16.07 12.87
C THR A 686 2.61 15.25 12.28
N VAL A 687 2.20 14.23 13.02
CA VAL A 687 0.97 13.49 12.75
C VAL A 687 0.19 13.37 14.06
N ALA A 688 -1.11 13.68 14.00
CA ALA A 688 -2.03 13.52 15.12
C ALA A 688 -2.94 12.31 14.87
N ALA A 689 -3.36 11.65 15.94
CA ALA A 689 -4.35 10.59 15.83
C ALA A 689 -5.68 11.19 15.40
N THR A 690 -6.18 10.80 14.24
CA THR A 690 -7.43 11.31 13.68
C THR A 690 -8.45 10.19 13.54
N GLY A 691 -9.70 10.52 13.83
CA GLY A 691 -10.80 9.58 13.82
C GLY A 691 -12.16 10.28 13.86
N PRO A 692 -13.25 9.51 13.85
CA PRO A 692 -14.61 10.04 13.90
C PRO A 692 -15.05 10.53 15.28
N GLY A 693 -14.28 10.29 16.35
CA GLY A 693 -14.51 10.84 17.69
C GLY A 693 -14.21 12.35 17.80
N PRO A 694 -14.60 12.99 18.92
CA PRO A 694 -14.49 14.44 19.12
C PRO A 694 -13.08 14.94 19.44
N GLU A 695 -12.15 14.03 19.71
CA GLU A 695 -10.80 14.37 20.12
C GLU A 695 -9.80 13.76 19.14
N ASP A 696 -8.90 14.61 18.68
CA ASP A 696 -7.67 14.18 18.03
C ASP A 696 -6.60 13.93 19.10
N GLY A 697 -5.75 12.93 18.86
CA GLY A 697 -4.60 12.67 19.72
C GLY A 697 -3.54 13.78 19.62
N PRO A 698 -2.67 13.92 20.62
CA PRO A 698 -1.61 14.92 20.58
C PRO A 698 -0.70 14.71 19.35
N PRO A 699 -0.28 15.78 18.67
CA PRO A 699 0.61 15.67 17.51
C PRO A 699 1.94 15.05 17.90
N THR A 700 2.35 14.02 17.17
CA THR A 700 3.63 13.34 17.33
C THR A 700 4.58 13.74 16.21
N ALA A 701 5.78 14.22 16.55
CA ALA A 701 6.80 14.57 15.57
C ALA A 701 7.38 13.32 14.88
N MET A 702 7.68 13.41 13.58
CA MET A 702 8.26 12.30 12.80
C MET A 702 9.57 11.78 13.41
N ALA A 703 10.38 12.64 14.04
CA ALA A 703 11.61 12.23 14.74
C ALA A 703 11.38 11.13 15.79
N VAL A 704 10.25 11.20 16.52
CA VAL A 704 9.86 10.20 17.53
C VAL A 704 9.57 8.87 16.84
N LEU A 705 8.83 8.89 15.72
CA LEU A 705 8.49 7.69 14.94
C LEU A 705 9.69 7.06 14.22
N GLN A 706 10.75 7.83 14.03
CA GLN A 706 12.03 7.36 13.49
C GLN A 706 12.94 6.79 14.59
N GLY A 707 12.62 7.02 15.86
CA GLY A 707 13.45 6.64 17.01
C GLY A 707 14.74 7.46 17.09
N ILE A 708 14.69 8.74 16.70
CA ILE A 708 15.83 9.65 16.72
C ILE A 708 15.75 10.52 17.98
N ASP A 709 16.82 10.50 18.76
CA ASP A 709 16.94 11.31 19.97
C ASP A 709 17.05 12.81 19.64
N ALA A 710 16.42 13.65 20.46
CA ALA A 710 16.33 15.09 20.23
C ALA A 710 17.70 15.78 20.34
N ASP A 711 18.52 15.38 21.30
CA ASP A 711 19.86 15.94 21.51
C ASP A 711 20.81 15.48 20.40
N GLN A 712 20.72 14.20 20.00
CA GLN A 712 21.46 13.68 18.86
C GLN A 712 21.12 14.44 17.57
N ARG A 713 19.84 14.72 17.32
CA ARG A 713 19.39 15.48 16.15
C ARG A 713 19.93 16.90 16.20
N LEU A 714 19.79 17.59 17.34
CA LEU A 714 20.26 18.95 17.52
C LEU A 714 21.78 19.06 17.31
N ALA A 715 22.56 18.15 17.90
CA ALA A 715 24.00 18.09 17.72
C ALA A 715 24.38 17.93 16.24
N TRP A 716 23.68 17.05 15.52
CA TRP A 716 23.90 16.90 14.08
C TRP A 716 23.54 18.17 13.30
N ASN A 717 22.38 18.77 13.56
CA ASN A 717 21.94 20.00 12.89
C ASN A 717 22.94 21.16 13.08
N GLN A 718 23.51 21.29 14.27
CA GLN A 718 24.53 22.29 14.58
C GLN A 718 25.83 22.07 13.81
N LEU A 719 26.24 20.82 13.58
CA LEU A 719 27.44 20.51 12.79
C LEU A 719 27.30 20.98 11.33
N PHE A 720 26.11 20.87 10.75
CA PHE A 720 25.87 21.33 9.37
C PHE A 720 25.63 22.83 9.28
N SER A 721 24.84 23.40 10.18
CA SER A 721 24.54 24.84 10.22
C SER A 721 25.78 25.67 10.59
N GLY A 722 26.65 25.15 11.47
CA GLY A 722 27.90 25.77 11.90
C GLY A 722 29.10 25.51 10.98
N ARG A 723 28.93 24.74 9.90
CA ARG A 723 30.04 24.29 9.03
C ARG A 723 30.84 25.44 8.44
N ALA A 724 30.19 26.53 8.02
CA ALA A 724 30.87 27.69 7.47
C ALA A 724 31.78 28.36 8.53
N THR A 725 31.24 28.60 9.73
CA THR A 725 31.97 29.15 10.87
C THR A 725 33.15 28.27 11.26
N PHE A 726 32.96 26.95 11.25
CA PHE A 726 34.03 25.99 11.55
C PHE A 726 35.15 26.03 10.50
N LYS A 727 34.82 26.14 9.21
CA LYS A 727 35.81 26.34 8.14
C LYS A 727 36.62 27.61 8.35
N TYR A 728 35.97 28.73 8.70
CA TYR A 728 36.66 29.98 9.00
C TYR A 728 37.54 29.86 10.25
N ALA A 729 37.07 29.17 11.29
CA ALA A 729 37.86 28.92 12.49
C ALA A 729 39.10 28.07 12.21
N ILE A 730 38.99 27.02 11.39
CA ILE A 730 40.14 26.22 10.94
C ILE A 730 41.09 27.07 10.11
N ALA A 731 40.58 27.80 9.11
CA ALA A 731 41.41 28.64 8.26
C ALA A 731 42.17 29.71 9.08
N ALA A 732 41.50 30.39 10.00
CA ALA A 732 42.12 31.33 10.93
C ALA A 732 43.18 30.63 11.80
N SER A 733 42.88 29.43 12.31
CA SER A 733 43.82 28.64 13.12
C SER A 733 45.07 28.25 12.33
N LEU A 734 44.91 27.87 11.05
CA LEU A 734 46.01 27.56 10.14
C LEU A 734 46.85 28.80 9.81
N VAL A 735 46.22 29.96 9.62
CA VAL A 735 46.92 31.24 9.42
C VAL A 735 47.73 31.62 10.66
N VAL A 736 47.16 31.49 11.86
CA VAL A 736 47.87 31.73 13.13
C VAL A 736 49.03 30.76 13.28
N LEU A 737 48.83 29.47 13.01
CA LEU A 737 49.88 28.46 13.05
C LEU A 737 51.02 28.79 12.08
N ALA A 738 50.69 29.16 10.83
CA ALA A 738 51.67 29.57 9.83
C ALA A 738 52.45 30.82 10.28
N ALA A 739 51.78 31.81 10.86
CA ALA A 739 52.43 33.01 11.39
C ALA A 739 53.40 32.68 12.54
N VAL A 740 53.00 31.79 13.46
CA VAL A 740 53.88 31.33 14.56
C VAL A 740 55.09 30.58 14.03
N LEU A 741 54.90 29.69 13.04
CA LEU A 741 55.99 28.97 12.39
C LEU A 741 56.98 29.93 11.70
N LEU A 742 56.47 30.92 10.95
CA LEU A 742 57.30 31.94 10.29
C LEU A 742 58.06 32.81 11.30
N LEU A 743 57.43 33.22 12.40
CA LEU A 743 58.10 33.95 13.49
C LEU A 743 59.19 33.09 14.15
N GLY A 744 58.91 31.81 14.38
CA GLY A 744 59.89 30.85 14.92
C GLY A 744 61.11 30.68 14.00
N ILE A 745 60.88 30.52 12.69
CA ILE A 745 61.95 30.46 11.67
C ILE A 745 62.75 31.77 11.66
N GLY A 746 62.08 32.92 11.69
CA GLY A 746 62.72 34.24 11.72
C GLY A 746 63.60 34.43 12.96
N LEU A 747 63.14 34.02 14.15
CA LEU A 747 63.91 34.06 15.39
C LEU A 747 65.12 33.10 15.37
N LEU A 748 64.97 31.91 14.79
CA LEU A 748 66.07 30.95 14.58
C LEU A 748 67.13 31.50 13.61
N MET A 749 66.70 32.12 12.51
CA MET A 749 67.59 32.79 11.56
C MET A 749 68.30 34.01 12.17
N GLY A 750 67.60 34.79 13.00
CA GLY A 750 68.18 35.91 13.75
C GLY A 750 69.25 35.47 14.75
N ARG A 751 68.99 34.40 15.52
CA ARG A 751 69.99 33.81 16.43
C ARG A 751 71.24 33.28 15.72
N ARG A 752 71.10 32.72 14.52
CA ARG A 752 72.25 32.28 13.71
C ARG A 752 73.09 33.45 13.19
N ARG A 753 72.50 34.62 12.93
CA ARG A 753 73.24 35.84 12.55
C ARG A 753 73.96 36.46 13.75
N SER A 754 73.35 36.51 14.93
CA SER A 754 74.00 37.06 16.14
C SER A 754 75.04 36.14 16.80
N ALA A 755 75.19 34.89 16.35
CA ALA A 755 76.26 33.98 16.79
C ALA A 755 77.45 33.94 15.81
N GLY A 756 77.42 34.77 14.76
CA GLY A 756 78.46 34.89 13.73
C GLY A 756 79.21 36.23 13.74
N ASP A 757 78.83 37.17 14.61
CA ASP A 757 79.64 38.31 15.06
C ASP A 757 80.15 37.99 16.48
#